data_AF-A0A1S4A982-F1
#
_entry.id   AF-A0A1S4A982-F1
#
_cell.length_a   1.000
_cell.length_b   1.000
_cell.length_c   1.000
_cell.angle_alpha   90.00
_cell.angle_beta   90.00
_cell.angle_gamma   90.00
#
_symmetry.space_group_name_H-M   'P 1'
#
loop_
_entity.id
_entity.type
_entity.pdbx_description
1 polymer ?
#
loop_
_entity_poly.entity_id
_entity_poly.type
_entity_poly.pdbx_seq_one_letter_code
_entity_poly.pdbx_strand_id
1 'polypeptide(L)'
;MIAITELARKISPKPLRQYGLFNMLRLWRLRRVSALFARLEKDRNFNYFWVRCAKLVCVTLFAVHCAGCFYYLIAANYPNPTKTWIGASMGDFLHQSLWIRYITSIYWSITTLTTVGYGDLHPENTREMIFDIFYMLFNLGLTAYLIGNMTNLVVHGTSRTRKFRDTIQAASSFAQRNQLPARLQDQMLAHLCLKFRTDSEGLQQQETLESLPKAIRSSISHFLFYSLVDKVYLFRGVSNDLLFQLVSEMKAEYFPPKEDVILQNEAPTDFYILVTGAVDLLVLKNGVEQVVGEAKTGDLCGEIGVLCYRPQLFTVRTKRLCQLLRMNRTTFLNIVQANVGDGTIIMNNLLQHLKDIKDPIMEGVLLETERMLARGRMDLPLTLCFATLRGDDLLLHQLLKRGLDPNESDNNGRSALHVAAATGIESCVVLLIDFGADVNSRDSEGNVPLWEAILGKHEPVIKLLVDNGAKLSAGDVGHFACIAAEQNNLNLLKDIVRYGGDVTSPKVNGSSALHVAVCEGNMEIVKYLLDRGANVDQVDEHGWTPRDLAEQQGHEDIKELFESGEVMRTRSVDPIPEERHGVRFLGRFKSEPTIFPASHGVSFLASDGGSLGRSRPRRRTNNFHNSLFGIMSAVQTNEHDVLLSTNEVNVIATTTKTYAPRVTVCCPEKGDNGGKLVLLPQSFQELLQIGSNRYGILQLKVVSKDGAEIDDIELIRDGDRLIFVSDKESNETNNHQNGDELR
;
A
#
# COMPACT_ATOMS: atom_id res chain seq x y z
N MET A 1 -18.62 -26.03 49.02
CA MET A 1 -17.96 -25.13 50.00
C MET A 1 -18.45 -25.32 51.45
N ILE A 2 -19.57 -26.03 51.69
CA ILE A 2 -20.13 -26.28 53.03
C ILE A 2 -19.61 -27.54 53.71
N ALA A 3 -19.11 -28.54 52.96
CA ALA A 3 -18.46 -29.71 53.55
C ALA A 3 -17.26 -29.33 54.46
N ILE A 4 -16.53 -28.26 54.10
CA ILE A 4 -15.41 -27.74 54.90
C ILE A 4 -15.92 -26.92 56.10
N THR A 5 -17.03 -26.20 55.93
CA THR A 5 -17.65 -25.38 56.99
C THR A 5 -18.37 -26.24 58.03
N GLU A 6 -18.93 -27.39 57.66
CA GLU A 6 -19.52 -28.38 58.58
C GLU A 6 -18.44 -29.13 59.37
N LEU A 7 -17.34 -29.53 58.72
CA LEU A 7 -16.21 -30.16 59.42
C LEU A 7 -15.56 -29.18 60.42
N ALA A 8 -15.37 -27.91 60.02
CA ALA A 8 -14.88 -26.86 60.91
C ALA A 8 -15.87 -26.48 62.03
N ARG A 9 -17.19 -26.58 61.78
CA ARG A 9 -18.23 -26.39 62.82
C ARG A 9 -18.30 -27.52 63.82
N LYS A 10 -17.98 -28.76 63.42
CA LYS A 10 -18.01 -29.93 64.30
C LYS A 10 -16.83 -29.96 65.27
N ILE A 11 -15.73 -29.26 64.94
CA ILE A 11 -14.47 -29.27 65.69
C ILE A 11 -14.27 -27.98 66.52
N SER A 12 -14.97 -26.88 66.24
CA SER A 12 -14.73 -25.58 66.92
C SER A 12 -15.73 -25.25 68.04
N PRO A 13 -15.27 -24.73 69.20
CA PRO A 13 -16.15 -24.32 70.30
C PRO A 13 -17.05 -23.11 69.95
N LYS A 14 -18.15 -22.95 70.71
CA LYS A 14 -19.28 -22.02 70.48
C LYS A 14 -18.91 -20.56 70.08
N PRO A 15 -17.85 -19.88 70.58
CA PRO A 15 -17.55 -18.52 70.14
C PRO A 15 -16.99 -18.41 68.71
N LEU A 16 -16.54 -19.52 68.09
CA LEU A 16 -15.94 -19.50 66.74
C LEU A 16 -16.97 -19.63 65.60
N ARG A 17 -18.26 -19.82 65.89
CA ARG A 17 -19.32 -19.89 64.85
C ARG A 17 -19.45 -18.60 64.04
N GLN A 18 -19.07 -17.44 64.59
CA GLN A 18 -19.06 -16.15 63.90
C GLN A 18 -17.95 -16.04 62.83
N TYR A 19 -16.88 -16.86 62.90
CA TYR A 19 -15.79 -16.84 61.92
C TYR A 19 -16.15 -17.46 60.56
N GLY A 20 -17.29 -18.17 60.46
CA GLY A 20 -17.79 -18.71 59.18
C GLY A 20 -18.13 -17.65 58.14
N LEU A 21 -18.50 -16.43 58.57
CA LEU A 21 -18.80 -15.30 57.68
C LEU A 21 -17.54 -14.72 57.03
N PHE A 22 -16.41 -14.66 57.74
CA PHE A 22 -15.13 -14.24 57.16
C PHE A 22 -14.64 -15.19 56.05
N ASN A 23 -15.04 -16.47 56.10
CA ASN A 23 -14.73 -17.43 55.05
C ASN A 23 -15.46 -17.13 53.72
N MET A 24 -16.57 -16.38 53.75
CA MET A 24 -17.30 -15.94 52.55
C MET A 24 -16.52 -14.87 51.76
N LEU A 25 -15.54 -14.19 52.36
CA LEU A 25 -14.63 -13.29 51.64
C LEU A 25 -13.80 -14.02 50.56
N ARG A 26 -13.71 -15.36 50.62
CA ARG A 26 -13.12 -16.17 49.54
C ARG A 26 -13.84 -16.00 48.20
N LEU A 27 -15.12 -15.61 48.21
CA LEU A 27 -15.89 -15.32 47.00
C LEU A 27 -15.31 -14.14 46.20
N TRP A 28 -14.49 -13.27 46.81
CA TRP A 28 -13.74 -12.24 46.10
C TRP A 28 -12.87 -12.82 44.95
N ARG A 29 -12.40 -14.06 45.10
CA ARG A 29 -11.60 -14.75 44.07
C ARG A 29 -12.39 -15.02 42.78
N LEU A 30 -13.72 -14.99 42.80
CA LEU A 30 -14.57 -15.17 41.61
C LEU A 30 -14.35 -14.09 40.54
N ARG A 31 -13.76 -12.93 40.90
CA ARG A 31 -13.33 -11.92 39.91
C ARG A 31 -12.41 -12.51 38.83
N ARG A 32 -11.60 -13.51 39.17
CA ARG A 32 -10.72 -14.21 38.20
C ARG A 32 -11.52 -14.97 37.16
N VAL A 33 -12.62 -15.61 37.55
CA VAL A 33 -13.52 -16.33 36.63
C VAL A 33 -14.25 -15.35 35.72
N SER A 34 -14.70 -14.22 36.25
CA SER A 34 -15.29 -13.15 35.42
C SER A 34 -14.30 -12.59 34.40
N ALA A 35 -13.04 -12.37 34.81
CA ALA A 35 -11.98 -11.91 33.92
C ALA A 35 -11.63 -12.96 32.84
N LEU A 36 -11.69 -14.25 33.17
CA LEU A 36 -11.50 -15.34 32.22
C LEU A 36 -12.58 -15.30 31.13
N PHE A 37 -13.86 -15.25 31.49
CA PHE A 37 -14.95 -15.17 30.51
C PHE A 37 -14.84 -13.91 29.64
N ALA A 38 -14.45 -12.76 30.20
CA ALA A 38 -14.22 -11.54 29.43
C ALA A 38 -13.06 -11.67 28.42
N ARG A 39 -12.04 -12.48 28.71
CA ARG A 39 -10.95 -12.79 27.77
C ARG A 39 -11.41 -13.79 26.71
N LEU A 40 -12.09 -14.87 27.11
CA LEU A 40 -12.60 -15.89 26.19
C LEU A 40 -13.63 -15.32 25.21
N GLU A 41 -14.46 -14.36 25.62
CA GLU A 41 -15.42 -13.67 24.73
C GLU A 41 -14.72 -12.83 23.65
N LYS A 42 -13.48 -12.36 23.88
CA LYS A 42 -12.70 -11.55 22.93
C LYS A 42 -11.74 -12.39 22.07
N ASP A 43 -11.49 -13.63 22.46
CA ASP A 43 -10.59 -14.52 21.74
C ASP A 43 -11.29 -15.08 20.50
N ARG A 44 -10.68 -14.88 19.32
CA ARG A 44 -11.20 -15.34 18.03
C ARG A 44 -11.32 -16.86 17.94
N ASN A 45 -10.54 -17.60 18.73
CA ASN A 45 -10.54 -19.06 18.67
C ASN A 45 -11.75 -19.70 19.35
N PHE A 46 -12.51 -18.94 20.14
CA PHE A 46 -13.69 -19.43 20.83
C PHE A 46 -14.98 -18.88 20.21
N ASN A 47 -16.01 -19.73 20.15
CA ASN A 47 -17.32 -19.31 19.68
C ASN A 47 -18.01 -18.47 20.77
N TYR A 48 -18.26 -17.20 20.45
CA TYR A 48 -18.94 -16.24 21.30
C TYR A 48 -20.27 -16.75 21.90
N PHE A 49 -21.08 -17.44 21.10
CA PHE A 49 -22.38 -17.98 21.52
C PHE A 49 -22.22 -18.94 22.70
N TRP A 50 -21.33 -19.93 22.56
CA TRP A 50 -21.13 -20.97 23.56
C TRP A 50 -20.48 -20.44 24.84
N VAL A 51 -19.51 -19.52 24.72
CA VAL A 51 -18.86 -18.90 25.87
C VAL A 51 -19.88 -18.13 26.72
N ARG A 52 -20.76 -17.35 26.07
CA ARG A 52 -21.79 -16.57 26.78
C ARG A 52 -22.86 -17.47 27.39
N CYS A 53 -23.32 -18.52 26.70
CA CYS A 53 -24.22 -19.53 27.27
C CYS A 53 -23.59 -20.23 28.48
N ALA A 54 -22.33 -20.67 28.39
CA ALA A 54 -21.61 -21.31 29.49
C ALA A 54 -21.51 -20.39 30.72
N LYS A 55 -21.22 -19.10 30.51
CA LYS A 55 -21.20 -18.09 31.58
C LYS A 55 -22.55 -17.96 32.29
N LEU A 56 -23.65 -17.88 31.53
CA LEU A 56 -25.00 -17.79 32.09
C LEU A 56 -25.36 -19.05 32.90
N VAL A 57 -25.05 -20.24 32.37
CA VAL A 57 -25.25 -21.51 33.08
C VAL A 57 -24.40 -21.59 34.36
N CYS A 58 -23.15 -21.12 34.33
CA CYS A 58 -22.32 -21.09 35.54
C CYS A 58 -22.89 -20.17 36.62
N VAL A 59 -23.42 -19.01 36.24
CA VAL A 59 -24.05 -18.06 37.17
C VAL A 59 -25.33 -18.65 37.78
N THR A 60 -26.18 -19.31 36.99
CA THR A 60 -27.41 -19.92 37.50
C THR A 60 -27.13 -21.09 38.43
N LEU A 61 -26.23 -22.00 38.05
CA LEU A 61 -25.81 -23.12 38.90
C LEU A 61 -25.22 -22.63 40.22
N PHE A 62 -24.41 -21.56 40.19
CA PHE A 62 -23.86 -20.96 41.39
C PHE A 62 -24.96 -20.35 42.29
N ALA A 63 -25.92 -19.64 41.71
CA ALA A 63 -27.05 -19.06 42.45
C ALA A 63 -27.92 -20.12 43.13
N VAL A 64 -28.29 -21.19 42.41
CA VAL A 64 -29.05 -22.33 42.95
C VAL A 64 -28.28 -23.02 44.07
N HIS A 65 -26.98 -23.26 43.86
CA HIS A 65 -26.15 -23.88 44.88
C HIS A 65 -26.09 -23.03 46.16
N CYS A 66 -25.84 -21.73 46.03
CA CYS A 66 -25.76 -20.83 47.17
C CYS A 66 -27.08 -20.74 47.93
N ALA A 67 -28.20 -20.56 47.23
CA ALA A 67 -29.51 -20.43 47.86
C ALA A 67 -29.97 -21.73 48.54
N GLY A 68 -29.86 -22.89 47.88
CA GLY A 68 -30.15 -24.19 48.49
C GLY A 68 -29.36 -24.41 49.79
N CYS A 69 -28.10 -23.99 49.80
CA CYS A 69 -27.26 -24.07 50.98
C CYS A 69 -27.67 -23.10 52.11
N PHE A 70 -28.11 -21.89 51.77
CA PHE A 70 -28.65 -20.95 52.76
C PHE A 70 -29.97 -21.44 53.35
N TYR A 71 -30.85 -22.03 52.53
CA TYR A 71 -32.08 -22.66 52.96
C TYR A 71 -31.84 -23.77 53.98
N TYR A 72 -30.88 -24.65 53.72
CA TYR A 72 -30.48 -25.68 54.69
C TYR A 72 -29.91 -25.06 55.97
N LEU A 73 -29.07 -24.03 55.84
CA LEU A 73 -28.43 -23.36 56.96
C LEU A 73 -29.44 -22.70 57.91
N ILE A 74 -30.50 -22.09 57.38
CA ILE A 74 -31.56 -21.46 58.17
C ILE A 74 -32.34 -22.54 58.93
N ALA A 75 -32.74 -23.62 58.26
CA ALA A 75 -33.48 -24.72 58.87
C ALA A 75 -32.66 -25.43 59.96
N ALA A 76 -31.39 -25.75 59.70
CA ALA A 76 -30.53 -26.47 60.64
C ALA A 76 -30.17 -25.68 61.91
N ASN A 77 -30.25 -24.34 61.88
CA ASN A 77 -29.97 -23.47 63.03
C ASN A 77 -31.25 -22.99 63.74
N TYR A 78 -32.43 -23.40 63.28
CA TYR A 78 -33.68 -23.02 63.91
C TYR A 78 -33.94 -23.84 65.19
N PRO A 79 -34.43 -23.23 66.30
CA PRO A 79 -34.57 -23.94 67.58
C PRO A 79 -35.52 -25.14 67.54
N ASN A 80 -36.55 -25.11 66.69
CA ASN A 80 -37.56 -26.17 66.57
C ASN A 80 -37.46 -26.85 65.19
N PRO A 81 -36.84 -28.04 65.08
CA PRO A 81 -36.57 -28.67 63.79
C PRO A 81 -37.84 -28.99 62.99
N THR A 82 -38.95 -29.32 63.66
CA THR A 82 -40.24 -29.65 63.04
C THR A 82 -40.97 -28.47 62.41
N LYS A 83 -40.60 -27.22 62.76
CA LYS A 83 -41.19 -25.98 62.22
C LYS A 83 -40.26 -25.31 61.20
N THR A 84 -39.80 -26.11 60.24
CA THR A 84 -38.94 -25.68 59.13
C THR A 84 -39.44 -26.32 57.84
N TRP A 85 -39.12 -25.70 56.70
CA TRP A 85 -39.52 -26.21 55.37
C TRP A 85 -39.19 -27.70 55.13
N ILE A 86 -38.05 -28.17 55.64
CA ILE A 86 -37.61 -29.58 55.51
C ILE A 86 -38.10 -30.46 56.67
N GLY A 87 -38.24 -29.90 57.87
CA GLY A 87 -38.67 -30.64 59.05
C GLY A 87 -40.17 -30.96 59.06
N ALA A 88 -40.98 -30.16 58.38
CA ALA A 88 -42.41 -30.42 58.18
C ALA A 88 -42.65 -31.62 57.26
N SER A 89 -41.79 -31.81 56.25
CA SER A 89 -41.85 -32.96 55.33
C SER A 89 -41.09 -34.18 55.85
N MET A 90 -39.96 -33.97 56.53
CA MET A 90 -39.08 -35.02 57.07
C MET A 90 -38.77 -34.75 58.55
N GLY A 91 -39.47 -35.45 59.45
CA GLY A 91 -39.32 -35.26 60.90
C GLY A 91 -37.89 -35.41 61.45
N ASP A 92 -37.09 -36.34 60.92
CA ASP A 92 -35.72 -36.62 61.36
C ASP A 92 -34.63 -36.24 60.33
N PHE A 93 -34.79 -35.12 59.63
CA PHE A 93 -33.85 -34.71 58.58
C PHE A 93 -32.40 -34.53 59.08
N LEU A 94 -32.19 -34.24 60.37
CA LEU A 94 -30.87 -34.10 61.01
C LEU A 94 -30.10 -35.43 61.22
N HIS A 95 -30.74 -36.58 61.02
CA HIS A 95 -30.09 -37.90 61.06
C HIS A 95 -29.91 -38.54 59.67
N GLN A 96 -30.48 -37.97 58.61
CA GLN A 96 -30.36 -38.48 57.24
C GLN A 96 -28.98 -38.25 56.63
N SER A 97 -28.66 -38.92 55.52
CA SER A 97 -27.39 -38.71 54.82
C SER A 97 -27.26 -37.28 54.28
N LEU A 98 -26.03 -36.77 54.18
CA LEU A 98 -25.75 -35.44 53.62
C LEU A 98 -26.23 -35.30 52.17
N TRP A 99 -26.18 -36.39 51.42
CA TRP A 99 -26.62 -36.45 50.02
C TRP A 99 -28.10 -36.13 49.88
N ILE A 100 -28.94 -36.76 50.71
CA ILE A 100 -30.40 -36.54 50.68
C ILE A 100 -30.70 -35.09 51.05
N ARG A 101 -30.10 -34.57 52.14
CA ARG A 101 -30.30 -33.18 52.57
C ARG A 101 -29.91 -32.18 51.48
N TYR A 102 -28.74 -32.38 50.86
CA TYR A 102 -28.25 -31.49 49.82
C TYR A 102 -29.15 -31.53 48.59
N ILE A 103 -29.57 -32.71 48.12
CA ILE A 103 -30.49 -32.83 46.98
C ILE A 103 -31.82 -32.16 47.30
N THR A 104 -32.42 -32.40 48.46
CA THR A 104 -33.70 -31.80 48.84
C THR A 104 -33.60 -30.27 48.91
N SER A 105 -32.48 -29.73 49.40
CA SER A 105 -32.24 -28.28 49.43
C SER A 105 -31.98 -27.66 48.05
N ILE A 106 -31.26 -28.35 47.17
CA ILE A 106 -31.08 -27.91 45.78
C ILE A 106 -32.39 -28.00 45.01
N TYR A 107 -33.18 -29.06 45.24
CA TYR A 107 -34.50 -29.23 44.66
C TYR A 107 -35.42 -28.06 45.03
N TRP A 108 -35.46 -27.67 46.30
CA TRP A 108 -36.25 -26.50 46.71
C TRP A 108 -35.74 -25.20 46.09
N SER A 109 -34.43 -25.01 46.01
CA SER A 109 -33.85 -23.81 45.39
C SER A 109 -34.07 -23.72 43.88
N ILE A 110 -34.03 -24.84 43.15
CA ILE A 110 -34.26 -24.81 41.70
C ILE A 110 -35.75 -24.61 41.38
N THR A 111 -36.67 -25.24 42.12
CA THR A 111 -38.12 -25.10 41.87
C THR A 111 -38.62 -23.68 42.14
N THR A 112 -38.01 -22.99 43.11
CA THR A 112 -38.23 -21.57 43.39
C THR A 112 -37.55 -20.65 42.38
N LEU A 113 -36.31 -20.96 41.93
CA LEU A 113 -35.63 -20.18 40.88
C LEU A 113 -36.38 -20.23 39.54
N THR A 114 -36.82 -21.42 39.12
CA THR A 114 -37.55 -21.61 37.86
C THR A 114 -39.02 -21.23 37.98
N THR A 115 -39.46 -20.70 39.12
CA THR A 115 -40.84 -20.26 39.36
C THR A 115 -41.90 -21.35 39.14
N VAL A 116 -41.53 -22.63 39.34
CA VAL A 116 -42.45 -23.77 39.17
C VAL A 116 -43.33 -23.93 40.42
N GLY A 117 -42.72 -23.88 41.61
CA GLY A 117 -43.42 -23.81 42.89
C GLY A 117 -44.48 -24.90 43.12
N TYR A 118 -44.09 -26.17 43.22
CA TYR A 118 -45.02 -27.29 43.44
C TYR A 118 -45.85 -27.19 44.74
N GLY A 119 -45.34 -26.46 45.75
CA GLY A 119 -46.01 -26.31 47.05
C GLY A 119 -45.77 -27.46 48.03
N ASP A 120 -44.93 -28.43 47.66
CA ASP A 120 -44.50 -29.54 48.49
C ASP A 120 -43.48 -29.11 49.56
N LEU A 121 -42.68 -28.09 49.26
CA LEU A 121 -41.74 -27.45 50.17
C LEU A 121 -42.03 -25.95 50.22
N HIS A 122 -42.32 -25.44 51.41
CA HIS A 122 -42.64 -24.03 51.64
C HIS A 122 -42.10 -23.57 53.00
N PRO A 123 -41.85 -22.25 53.17
CA PRO A 123 -41.38 -21.73 54.44
C PRO A 123 -42.46 -21.87 55.52
N GLU A 124 -42.06 -22.33 56.70
CA GLU A 124 -42.95 -22.45 57.87
C GLU A 124 -42.67 -21.37 58.91
N ASN A 125 -41.42 -20.94 58.99
CA ASN A 125 -40.99 -19.94 59.96
C ASN A 125 -40.80 -18.56 59.31
N THR A 126 -40.90 -17.52 60.14
CA THR A 126 -40.77 -16.13 59.70
C THR A 126 -39.40 -15.81 59.09
N ARG A 127 -38.33 -16.53 59.48
CA ARG A 127 -36.97 -16.33 58.93
C ARG A 127 -36.85 -16.87 57.51
N GLU A 128 -37.41 -18.05 57.25
CA GLU A 128 -37.51 -18.66 55.93
C GLU A 128 -38.38 -17.79 55.02
N MET A 129 -39.55 -17.33 55.50
CA MET A 129 -40.42 -16.43 54.73
C MET A 129 -39.71 -15.14 54.28
N ILE A 130 -38.92 -14.52 55.16
CA ILE A 130 -38.14 -13.33 54.80
C ILE A 130 -37.07 -13.66 53.76
N PHE A 131 -36.34 -14.76 53.93
CA PHE A 131 -35.32 -15.17 52.95
C PHE A 131 -35.95 -15.52 51.60
N ASP A 132 -37.10 -16.18 51.59
CA ASP A 132 -37.87 -16.48 50.38
C ASP A 132 -38.30 -15.24 49.63
N ILE A 133 -38.78 -14.20 50.33
CA ILE A 133 -39.13 -12.92 49.69
C ILE A 133 -37.93 -12.34 48.94
N PHE A 134 -36.75 -12.29 49.59
CA PHE A 134 -35.53 -11.79 48.95
C PHE A 134 -35.07 -12.68 47.79
N TYR A 135 -35.13 -13.99 47.95
CA TYR A 135 -34.72 -14.93 46.92
C TYR A 135 -35.67 -14.89 45.71
N MET A 136 -36.98 -14.80 45.91
CA MET A 136 -37.94 -14.62 44.82
C MET A 136 -37.71 -13.30 44.07
N LEU A 137 -37.43 -12.20 44.77
CA LEU A 137 -37.09 -10.92 44.13
C LEU A 137 -35.80 -11.04 43.29
N PHE A 138 -34.78 -11.71 43.82
CA PHE A 138 -33.55 -12.01 43.09
C PHE A 138 -33.81 -12.89 41.86
N ASN A 139 -34.64 -13.93 41.99
CA ASN A 139 -34.99 -14.84 40.91
C ASN A 139 -35.72 -14.13 39.77
N LEU A 140 -36.60 -13.16 40.09
CA LEU A 140 -37.25 -12.32 39.09
C LEU A 140 -36.22 -11.54 38.26
N GLY A 141 -35.24 -10.91 38.93
CA GLY A 141 -34.15 -10.19 38.26
C GLY A 141 -33.24 -11.10 37.45
N LEU A 142 -32.85 -12.25 37.99
CA LEU A 142 -31.98 -13.23 37.32
C LEU A 142 -32.68 -13.82 36.08
N THR A 143 -33.96 -14.15 36.18
CA THR A 143 -34.74 -14.69 35.05
C THR A 143 -34.89 -13.65 33.94
N ALA A 144 -35.19 -12.39 34.28
CA ALA A 144 -35.22 -11.30 33.30
C ALA A 144 -33.85 -11.11 32.61
N TYR A 145 -32.76 -11.18 33.38
CA TYR A 145 -31.40 -11.12 32.84
C TYR A 145 -31.09 -12.27 31.87
N LEU A 146 -31.47 -13.50 32.21
CA LEU A 146 -31.28 -14.67 31.35
C LEU A 146 -32.08 -14.53 30.04
N ILE A 147 -33.36 -14.15 30.13
CA ILE A 147 -34.22 -13.94 28.96
C ILE A 147 -33.63 -12.85 28.06
N GLY A 148 -33.22 -11.71 28.63
CA GLY A 148 -32.63 -10.61 27.87
C GLY A 148 -31.35 -11.00 27.13
N ASN A 149 -30.45 -11.75 27.79
CA ASN A 149 -29.24 -12.26 27.14
C ASN A 149 -29.58 -13.26 26.04
N MET A 150 -30.42 -14.26 26.30
CA MET A 150 -30.79 -15.26 25.29
C MET A 150 -31.47 -14.62 24.08
N THR A 151 -32.33 -13.62 24.31
CA THR A 151 -32.96 -12.85 23.24
C THR A 151 -31.91 -12.16 22.37
N ASN A 152 -30.91 -11.52 22.99
CA ASN A 152 -29.83 -10.87 22.25
C ASN A 152 -29.03 -11.87 21.39
N LEU A 153 -28.70 -13.05 21.93
CA LEU A 153 -28.00 -14.09 21.17
C LEU A 153 -28.82 -14.59 19.97
N VAL A 154 -30.12 -14.83 20.16
CA VAL A 154 -31.02 -15.31 19.09
C VAL A 154 -31.19 -14.27 17.99
N VAL A 155 -31.35 -12.98 18.37
CA VAL A 155 -31.45 -11.87 17.42
C VAL A 155 -30.17 -11.78 16.58
N HIS A 156 -28.98 -11.86 17.20
CA HIS A 156 -27.72 -11.82 16.46
C HIS A 156 -27.55 -13.02 15.54
N GLY A 157 -27.86 -14.23 16.00
CA GLY A 157 -27.73 -15.46 15.20
C GLY A 157 -28.63 -15.48 13.96
N THR A 158 -29.81 -14.85 14.04
CA THR A 158 -30.79 -14.81 12.93
C THR A 158 -30.73 -13.52 12.11
N SER A 159 -29.96 -12.52 12.54
CA SER A 159 -29.92 -11.18 11.95
C SER A 159 -29.63 -11.18 10.44
N ARG A 160 -28.67 -11.99 9.97
CA ARG A 160 -28.29 -12.01 8.55
C ARG A 160 -29.39 -12.59 7.67
N THR A 161 -29.97 -13.72 8.06
CA THR A 161 -31.09 -14.35 7.35
C THR A 161 -32.33 -13.45 7.35
N ARG A 162 -32.58 -12.73 8.45
CA ARG A 162 -33.67 -11.76 8.54
C ARG A 162 -33.48 -10.62 7.54
N LYS A 163 -32.32 -9.94 7.57
CA LYS A 163 -32.00 -8.87 6.63
C LYS A 163 -32.15 -9.31 5.17
N PHE A 164 -31.69 -10.51 4.84
CA PHE A 164 -31.85 -11.09 3.49
C PHE A 164 -33.32 -11.23 3.09
N ARG A 165 -34.15 -11.83 3.95
CA ARG A 165 -35.59 -11.96 3.69
C ARG A 165 -36.27 -10.59 3.56
N ASP A 166 -35.90 -9.63 4.40
CA ASP A 166 -36.41 -8.25 4.32
C ASP A 166 -36.05 -7.62 2.97
N THR A 167 -34.80 -7.79 2.49
CA THR A 167 -34.37 -7.28 1.19
C THR A 167 -35.08 -7.94 0.01
N ILE A 168 -35.29 -9.27 0.04
CA ILE A 168 -36.07 -9.97 -0.99
C ILE A 168 -37.52 -9.50 -1.00
N GLN A 169 -38.14 -9.36 0.19
CA GLN A 169 -39.51 -8.91 0.29
C GLN A 169 -39.67 -7.49 -0.24
N ALA A 170 -38.72 -6.59 0.08
CA ALA A 170 -38.70 -5.24 -0.48
C ALA A 170 -38.57 -5.25 -2.01
N ALA A 171 -37.62 -6.01 -2.56
CA ALA A 171 -37.41 -6.12 -4.01
C ALA A 171 -38.64 -6.72 -4.72
N SER A 172 -39.21 -7.79 -4.17
CA SER A 172 -40.44 -8.41 -4.70
C SER A 172 -41.63 -7.46 -4.64
N SER A 173 -41.79 -6.71 -3.55
CA SER A 173 -42.86 -5.72 -3.42
C SER A 173 -42.71 -4.57 -4.44
N PHE A 174 -41.47 -4.13 -4.70
CA PHE A 174 -41.16 -3.14 -5.72
C PHE A 174 -41.50 -3.66 -7.13
N ALA A 175 -41.11 -4.90 -7.42
CA ALA A 175 -41.42 -5.53 -8.71
C ALA A 175 -42.91 -5.66 -8.97
N GLN A 176 -43.68 -6.10 -7.97
CA GLN A 176 -45.13 -6.25 -8.07
C GLN A 176 -45.83 -4.90 -8.21
N ARG A 177 -45.42 -3.90 -7.40
CA ARG A 177 -46.01 -2.56 -7.44
C ARG A 177 -45.84 -1.88 -8.80
N ASN A 178 -44.70 -2.13 -9.46
CA ASN A 178 -44.38 -1.57 -10.77
C ASN A 178 -44.70 -2.51 -11.93
N GLN A 179 -45.36 -3.66 -11.68
CA GLN A 179 -45.77 -4.64 -12.70
C GLN A 179 -44.61 -5.06 -13.63
N LEU A 180 -43.43 -5.30 -13.07
CA LEU A 180 -42.26 -5.71 -13.85
C LEU A 180 -42.49 -7.07 -14.52
N PRO A 181 -42.00 -7.30 -15.75
CA PRO A 181 -42.04 -8.61 -16.40
C PRO A 181 -41.37 -9.71 -15.55
N ALA A 182 -41.94 -10.92 -15.55
CA ALA A 182 -41.46 -12.05 -14.75
C ALA A 182 -39.95 -12.32 -14.91
N ARG A 183 -39.43 -12.21 -16.15
CA ARG A 183 -38.00 -12.38 -16.43
C ARG A 183 -37.10 -11.41 -15.65
N LEU A 184 -37.49 -10.14 -15.54
CA LEU A 184 -36.73 -9.14 -14.79
C LEU A 184 -36.85 -9.37 -13.28
N GLN A 185 -38.01 -9.86 -12.82
CA GLN A 185 -38.19 -10.24 -11.41
C GLN A 185 -37.25 -11.39 -11.03
N ASP A 186 -37.19 -12.43 -11.87
CA ASP A 186 -36.34 -13.59 -11.67
C ASP A 186 -34.86 -13.20 -11.69
N GLN A 187 -34.43 -12.35 -12.62
CA GLN A 187 -33.05 -11.84 -12.66
C GLN A 187 -32.69 -11.06 -11.40
N MET A 188 -33.55 -10.13 -10.97
CA MET A 188 -33.34 -9.34 -9.77
C MET A 188 -33.24 -10.22 -8.51
N LEU A 189 -34.13 -11.20 -8.36
CA LEU A 189 -34.10 -12.13 -7.22
C LEU A 189 -32.89 -13.08 -7.29
N ALA A 190 -32.53 -13.57 -8.46
CA ALA A 190 -31.36 -14.43 -8.65
C ALA A 190 -30.07 -13.70 -8.26
N HIS A 191 -29.92 -12.44 -8.66
CA HIS A 191 -28.80 -11.60 -8.27
C HIS A 191 -28.72 -11.42 -6.75
N LEU A 192 -29.84 -11.07 -6.10
CA LEU A 192 -29.89 -10.92 -4.64
C LEU A 192 -29.60 -12.23 -3.88
N CYS A 193 -30.10 -13.36 -4.39
CA CYS A 193 -29.81 -14.67 -3.82
C CYS A 193 -28.34 -15.05 -3.97
N LEU A 194 -27.73 -14.76 -5.12
CA LEU A 194 -26.31 -14.99 -5.32
C LEU A 194 -25.48 -14.10 -4.40
N LYS A 195 -25.79 -12.81 -4.32
CA LYS A 195 -25.11 -11.87 -3.43
C LYS A 195 -25.14 -12.34 -1.98
N PHE A 196 -26.31 -12.77 -1.49
CA PHE A 196 -26.38 -13.34 -0.15
C PHE A 196 -25.54 -14.62 -0.01
N ARG A 197 -25.52 -15.47 -1.04
CA ARG A 197 -24.73 -16.70 -1.01
C ARG A 197 -23.23 -16.42 -1.01
N THR A 198 -22.75 -15.49 -1.84
CA THR A 198 -21.34 -15.07 -1.88
C THR A 198 -20.94 -14.37 -0.58
N ASP A 199 -21.79 -13.52 -0.02
CA ASP A 199 -21.61 -12.94 1.32
C ASP A 199 -21.64 -14.03 2.40
N SER A 200 -22.43 -15.10 2.19
CA SER A 200 -22.58 -16.19 3.14
C SER A 200 -21.37 -17.10 3.25
N GLU A 201 -20.80 -17.41 2.10
CA GLU A 201 -19.60 -18.21 1.91
C GLU A 201 -18.32 -17.37 2.12
N GLY A 202 -18.46 -16.05 2.31
CA GLY A 202 -17.36 -15.12 2.57
C GLY A 202 -16.57 -14.71 1.32
N LEU A 203 -17.10 -14.99 0.14
CA LEU A 203 -16.49 -14.73 -1.17
C LEU A 203 -16.55 -13.25 -1.58
N GLN A 204 -17.60 -12.52 -1.17
CA GLN A 204 -17.79 -11.11 -1.52
C GLN A 204 -17.76 -10.23 -0.27
N GLN A 205 -16.59 -10.20 0.36
CA GLN A 205 -16.37 -9.49 1.63
C GLN A 205 -16.09 -7.99 1.43
N GLN A 206 -16.81 -7.33 0.52
CA GLN A 206 -16.52 -5.96 0.11
C GLN A 206 -16.58 -4.98 1.30
N GLU A 207 -17.58 -5.09 2.18
CA GLU A 207 -17.67 -4.26 3.40
C GLU A 207 -16.45 -4.45 4.31
N THR A 208 -15.94 -5.68 4.43
CA THR A 208 -14.77 -5.95 5.26
C THR A 208 -13.47 -5.46 4.60
N LEU A 209 -13.33 -5.63 3.28
CA LEU A 209 -12.18 -5.11 2.52
C LEU A 209 -12.16 -3.58 2.51
N GLU A 210 -13.33 -2.94 2.47
CA GLU A 210 -13.47 -1.48 2.58
C GLU A 210 -13.16 -0.97 3.99
N SER A 211 -13.35 -1.79 5.03
CA SER A 211 -12.91 -1.46 6.40
C SER A 211 -11.40 -1.56 6.62
N LEU A 212 -10.67 -2.26 5.72
CA LEU A 212 -9.23 -2.36 5.81
C LEU A 212 -8.53 -1.09 5.28
N PRO A 213 -7.37 -0.72 5.84
CA PRO A 213 -6.54 0.33 5.28
C PRO A 213 -6.18 0.08 3.80
N LYS A 214 -6.13 1.16 2.99
CA LYS A 214 -5.88 1.08 1.53
C LYS A 214 -4.68 0.21 1.19
N ALA A 215 -3.55 0.36 1.90
CA ALA A 215 -2.33 -0.40 1.61
C ALA A 215 -2.52 -1.92 1.71
N ILE A 216 -3.27 -2.41 2.71
CA ILE A 216 -3.56 -3.84 2.88
C ILE A 216 -4.48 -4.31 1.76
N ARG A 217 -5.52 -3.54 1.45
CA ARG A 217 -6.44 -3.83 0.35
C ARG A 217 -5.71 -3.94 -1.00
N SER A 218 -4.85 -2.96 -1.31
CA SER A 218 -4.03 -2.96 -2.52
C SER A 218 -3.10 -4.18 -2.58
N SER A 219 -2.50 -4.56 -1.46
CA SER A 219 -1.64 -5.75 -1.38
C SER A 219 -2.41 -7.06 -1.63
N ILE A 220 -3.63 -7.17 -1.10
CA ILE A 220 -4.52 -8.31 -1.34
C ILE A 220 -4.91 -8.37 -2.83
N SER A 221 -5.35 -7.25 -3.41
CA SER A 221 -5.72 -7.20 -4.83
C SER A 221 -4.54 -7.56 -5.73
N HIS A 222 -3.34 -7.06 -5.42
CA HIS A 222 -2.13 -7.41 -6.15
C HIS A 222 -1.84 -8.92 -6.10
N PHE A 223 -1.89 -9.52 -4.91
CA PHE A 223 -1.68 -10.97 -4.78
C PHE A 223 -2.70 -11.81 -5.57
N LEU A 224 -3.97 -11.40 -5.57
CA LEU A 224 -5.05 -12.16 -6.20
C LEU A 224 -5.09 -11.99 -7.73
N PHE A 225 -4.86 -10.78 -8.25
CA PHE A 225 -5.22 -10.44 -9.63
C PHE A 225 -4.05 -10.03 -10.51
N TYR A 226 -2.89 -9.65 -9.96
CA TYR A 226 -1.76 -9.15 -10.76
C TYR A 226 -1.35 -10.11 -11.89
N SER A 227 -1.19 -11.40 -11.56
CA SER A 227 -0.79 -12.42 -12.54
C SER A 227 -1.78 -12.64 -13.70
N LEU A 228 -3.04 -12.24 -13.50
CA LEU A 228 -4.07 -12.31 -14.52
C LEU A 228 -4.07 -11.03 -15.36
N VAL A 229 -4.00 -9.86 -14.70
CA VAL A 229 -4.03 -8.55 -15.37
C VAL A 229 -2.79 -8.35 -16.27
N ASP A 230 -1.62 -8.81 -15.83
CA ASP A 230 -0.37 -8.79 -16.62
C ASP A 230 -0.47 -9.56 -17.97
N LYS A 231 -1.32 -10.59 -18.04
CA LYS A 231 -1.45 -11.44 -19.23
C LYS A 231 -2.47 -10.93 -20.24
N VAL A 232 -3.40 -10.06 -19.85
CA VAL A 232 -4.45 -9.60 -20.77
C VAL A 232 -3.84 -8.74 -21.88
N TYR A 233 -4.39 -8.86 -23.09
CA TYR A 233 -3.78 -8.29 -24.28
C TYR A 233 -3.52 -6.77 -24.18
N LEU A 234 -4.43 -6.05 -23.52
CA LEU A 234 -4.38 -4.59 -23.42
C LEU A 234 -3.17 -4.09 -22.62
N PHE A 235 -2.73 -4.83 -21.60
CA PHE A 235 -1.67 -4.42 -20.68
C PHE A 235 -0.31 -5.08 -20.94
N ARG A 236 -0.14 -5.75 -22.09
CA ARG A 236 1.14 -6.36 -22.44
C ARG A 236 2.20 -5.27 -22.67
N GLY A 237 3.33 -5.41 -21.99
CA GLY A 237 4.47 -4.47 -22.13
C GLY A 237 4.32 -3.17 -21.36
N VAL A 238 3.30 -3.04 -20.51
CA VAL A 238 3.09 -1.90 -19.62
C VAL A 238 3.99 -2.00 -18.38
N SER A 239 4.35 -0.86 -17.78
CA SER A 239 5.14 -0.82 -16.55
C SER A 239 4.47 -1.54 -15.36
N ASN A 240 5.30 -2.11 -14.48
CA ASN A 240 4.82 -2.74 -13.24
C ASN A 240 4.12 -1.75 -12.30
N ASP A 241 4.53 -0.48 -12.34
CA ASP A 241 3.96 0.57 -11.49
C ASP A 241 2.53 0.90 -11.93
N LEU A 242 2.26 1.01 -13.24
CA LEU A 242 0.90 1.19 -13.74
C LEU A 242 0.03 -0.02 -13.40
N LEU A 243 0.54 -1.24 -13.65
CA LEU A 243 -0.18 -2.48 -13.34
C LEU A 243 -0.55 -2.55 -11.85
N PHE A 244 0.37 -2.18 -10.95
CA PHE A 244 0.10 -2.11 -9.52
C PHE A 244 -1.02 -1.11 -9.20
N GLN A 245 -0.96 0.11 -9.76
CA GLN A 245 -1.99 1.13 -9.56
C GLN A 245 -3.36 0.66 -10.08
N LEU A 246 -3.41 0.08 -11.27
CA LEU A 246 -4.62 -0.47 -11.88
C LEU A 246 -5.23 -1.56 -11.01
N VAL A 247 -4.47 -2.61 -10.68
CA VAL A 247 -4.95 -3.74 -9.88
C VAL A 247 -5.43 -3.29 -8.50
N SER A 248 -4.85 -2.24 -7.94
CA SER A 248 -5.23 -1.72 -6.62
C SER A 248 -6.60 -1.04 -6.56
N GLU A 249 -7.08 -0.47 -7.68
CA GLU A 249 -8.37 0.20 -7.79
C GLU A 249 -9.47 -0.69 -8.39
N MET A 250 -9.10 -1.82 -8.99
CA MET A 250 -10.03 -2.81 -9.53
C MET A 250 -10.89 -3.48 -8.43
N LYS A 251 -12.18 -3.69 -8.74
CA LYS A 251 -13.14 -4.32 -7.82
C LYS A 251 -13.66 -5.65 -8.38
N ALA A 252 -13.61 -6.70 -7.57
CA ALA A 252 -14.15 -8.00 -7.97
C ALA A 252 -15.65 -8.09 -7.70
N GLU A 253 -16.43 -8.45 -8.72
CA GLU A 253 -17.88 -8.60 -8.69
C GLU A 253 -18.27 -10.01 -9.18
N TYR A 254 -19.33 -10.58 -8.60
CA TYR A 254 -19.85 -11.90 -8.97
C TYR A 254 -21.21 -11.78 -9.65
N PHE A 255 -21.35 -12.46 -10.77
CA PHE A 255 -22.58 -12.45 -11.58
C PHE A 255 -23.15 -13.86 -11.74
N PRO A 256 -24.45 -14.08 -11.48
CA PRO A 256 -25.12 -15.36 -11.70
C PRO A 256 -25.26 -15.64 -13.21
N PRO A 257 -25.51 -16.90 -13.61
CA PRO A 257 -25.74 -17.22 -15.02
C PRO A 257 -26.97 -16.50 -15.59
N LYS A 258 -26.90 -16.17 -16.89
CA LYS A 258 -27.94 -15.50 -17.69
C LYS A 258 -28.25 -14.06 -17.25
N GLU A 259 -27.31 -13.43 -16.57
CA GLU A 259 -27.34 -12.00 -16.25
C GLU A 259 -26.61 -11.19 -17.33
N ASP A 260 -27.23 -10.08 -17.74
CA ASP A 260 -26.67 -9.12 -18.68
C ASP A 260 -25.79 -8.15 -17.90
N VAL A 261 -24.47 -8.19 -18.14
CA VAL A 261 -23.45 -7.38 -17.46
C VAL A 261 -23.31 -6.00 -18.11
N ILE A 262 -23.32 -5.98 -19.45
CA ILE A 262 -23.29 -4.77 -20.27
C ILE A 262 -24.42 -4.87 -21.28
N LEU A 263 -25.16 -3.79 -21.49
CA LEU A 263 -26.20 -3.73 -22.52
C LEU A 263 -25.68 -3.08 -23.82
N GLN A 264 -26.18 -3.57 -24.96
CA GLN A 264 -25.92 -2.93 -26.25
C GLN A 264 -26.43 -1.48 -26.25
N ASN A 265 -25.60 -0.57 -26.79
CA ASN A 265 -25.81 0.88 -26.83
C ASN A 265 -25.81 1.59 -25.47
N GLU A 266 -25.40 0.92 -24.40
CA GLU A 266 -25.17 1.57 -23.11
C GLU A 266 -23.95 2.50 -23.17
N ALA A 267 -23.97 3.57 -22.38
CA ALA A 267 -22.84 4.47 -22.25
C ALA A 267 -21.64 3.75 -21.60
N PRO A 268 -20.40 3.99 -22.06
CA PRO A 268 -19.23 3.27 -21.58
C PRO A 268 -18.75 3.80 -20.22
N THR A 269 -19.28 3.23 -19.14
CA THR A 269 -18.95 3.59 -17.76
C THR A 269 -17.74 2.81 -17.24
N ASP A 270 -17.75 1.50 -17.44
CA ASP A 270 -16.77 0.57 -16.90
C ASP A 270 -16.39 -0.50 -17.95
N PHE A 271 -15.24 -1.12 -17.75
CA PHE A 271 -14.89 -2.36 -18.44
C PHE A 271 -14.57 -3.45 -17.42
N TYR A 272 -14.66 -4.70 -17.88
CA TYR A 272 -14.52 -5.88 -17.03
C TYR A 272 -13.44 -6.81 -17.57
N ILE A 273 -12.69 -7.43 -16.67
CA ILE A 273 -11.78 -8.54 -16.98
C ILE A 273 -12.37 -9.82 -16.41
N LEU A 274 -12.49 -10.87 -17.23
CA LEU A 274 -13.00 -12.16 -16.77
C LEU A 274 -11.93 -12.91 -15.95
N VAL A 275 -12.16 -13.08 -14.65
CA VAL A 275 -11.30 -13.87 -13.77
C VAL A 275 -11.68 -15.34 -13.86
N THR A 276 -12.96 -15.64 -13.67
CA THR A 276 -13.52 -16.98 -13.82
C THR A 276 -14.87 -16.91 -14.50
N GLY A 277 -15.23 -17.96 -15.24
CA GLY A 277 -16.52 -18.04 -15.90
C GLY A 277 -16.41 -18.02 -17.42
N ALA A 278 -17.53 -17.73 -18.06
CA ALA A 278 -17.64 -17.57 -19.51
C ALA A 278 -18.86 -16.69 -19.81
N VAL A 279 -18.74 -15.86 -20.83
CA VAL A 279 -19.71 -14.83 -21.16
C VAL A 279 -19.95 -14.83 -22.66
N ASP A 280 -21.21 -14.79 -23.06
CA ASP A 280 -21.63 -14.73 -24.46
C ASP A 280 -21.80 -13.26 -24.87
N LEU A 281 -21.21 -12.91 -26.02
CA LEU A 281 -21.38 -11.62 -26.68
C LEU A 281 -22.57 -11.71 -27.63
N LEU A 282 -23.59 -10.91 -27.38
CA LEU A 282 -24.87 -10.91 -28.09
C LEU A 282 -25.03 -9.61 -28.88
N VAL A 283 -25.57 -9.71 -30.10
CA VAL A 283 -26.05 -8.56 -30.87
C VAL A 283 -27.54 -8.72 -31.13
N LEU A 284 -28.31 -7.65 -30.94
CA LEU A 284 -29.69 -7.60 -31.36
C LEU A 284 -29.75 -7.28 -32.87
N LYS A 285 -30.09 -8.26 -33.71
CA LYS A 285 -30.33 -8.07 -35.15
C LYS A 285 -31.79 -8.36 -35.46
N ASN A 286 -32.51 -7.39 -36.06
CA ASN A 286 -33.92 -7.53 -36.46
C ASN A 286 -34.86 -8.01 -35.33
N GLY A 287 -34.57 -7.61 -34.07
CA GLY A 287 -35.35 -8.02 -32.90
C GLY A 287 -35.02 -9.42 -32.35
N VAL A 288 -34.04 -10.12 -32.92
CA VAL A 288 -33.56 -11.43 -32.42
C VAL A 288 -32.15 -11.28 -31.86
N GLU A 289 -31.94 -11.83 -30.67
CA GLU A 289 -30.61 -11.92 -30.06
C GLU A 289 -29.78 -13.01 -30.76
N GLN A 290 -28.62 -12.64 -31.31
CA GLN A 290 -27.68 -13.58 -31.92
C GLN A 290 -26.35 -13.57 -31.16
N VAL A 291 -25.84 -14.76 -30.82
CA VAL A 291 -24.51 -14.93 -30.21
C VAL A 291 -23.45 -14.72 -31.29
N VAL A 292 -22.58 -13.73 -31.09
CA VAL A 292 -21.49 -13.35 -32.01
C VAL A 292 -20.15 -13.90 -31.54
N GLY A 293 -19.96 -14.07 -30.24
CA GLY A 293 -18.72 -14.63 -29.68
C GLY A 293 -18.89 -15.10 -28.23
N GLU A 294 -17.88 -15.79 -27.71
CA GLU A 294 -17.79 -16.20 -26.31
C GLU A 294 -16.44 -15.72 -25.75
N ALA A 295 -16.50 -14.94 -24.67
CA ALA A 295 -15.34 -14.49 -23.91
C ALA A 295 -15.05 -15.45 -22.75
N LYS A 296 -13.77 -15.75 -22.54
CA LYS A 296 -13.26 -16.70 -21.54
C LYS A 296 -12.39 -15.98 -20.50
N THR A 297 -11.91 -16.74 -19.52
CA THR A 297 -10.97 -16.24 -18.51
C THR A 297 -9.76 -15.58 -19.14
N GLY A 298 -9.46 -14.35 -18.72
CA GLY A 298 -8.38 -13.51 -19.23
C GLY A 298 -8.81 -12.51 -20.31
N ASP A 299 -10.02 -12.66 -20.86
CA ASP A 299 -10.55 -11.75 -21.87
C ASP A 299 -11.17 -10.49 -21.22
N LEU A 300 -11.18 -9.41 -21.99
CA LEU A 300 -11.76 -8.12 -21.63
C LEU A 300 -13.16 -7.97 -22.25
N CYS A 301 -14.01 -7.21 -21.57
CA CYS A 301 -15.31 -6.79 -22.08
C CYS A 301 -15.55 -5.31 -21.77
N GLY A 302 -15.92 -4.53 -22.80
CA GLY A 302 -16.31 -3.13 -22.67
C GLY A 302 -15.18 -2.11 -22.82
N GLU A 303 -13.95 -2.57 -23.02
CA GLU A 303 -12.74 -1.77 -23.16
C GLU A 303 -12.78 -0.84 -24.37
N ILE A 304 -13.37 -1.28 -25.48
CA ILE A 304 -13.53 -0.47 -26.70
C ILE A 304 -14.42 0.75 -26.41
N GLY A 305 -15.49 0.55 -25.66
CA GLY A 305 -16.38 1.65 -25.26
C GLY A 305 -15.64 2.64 -24.35
N VAL A 306 -14.89 2.13 -23.37
CA VAL A 306 -14.15 2.96 -22.41
C VAL A 306 -13.05 3.76 -23.10
N LEU A 307 -12.24 3.14 -23.96
CA LEU A 307 -11.13 3.82 -24.63
C LEU A 307 -11.61 4.77 -25.73
N CYS A 308 -12.56 4.34 -26.57
CA CYS A 308 -12.99 5.13 -27.72
C CYS A 308 -14.17 6.08 -27.44
N TYR A 309 -14.69 6.14 -26.21
CA TYR A 309 -15.90 6.89 -25.84
C TYR A 309 -17.07 6.62 -26.79
N ARG A 310 -17.35 5.34 -27.02
CA ARG A 310 -18.47 4.88 -27.85
C ARG A 310 -19.46 4.05 -27.05
N PRO A 311 -20.74 4.05 -27.44
CA PRO A 311 -21.71 3.11 -26.89
C PRO A 311 -21.25 1.66 -27.06
N GLN A 312 -21.63 0.80 -26.12
CA GLN A 312 -21.22 -0.59 -26.12
C GLN A 312 -21.81 -1.35 -27.31
N LEU A 313 -20.95 -2.07 -28.04
CA LEU A 313 -21.31 -2.72 -29.31
C LEU A 313 -22.15 -3.99 -29.12
N PHE A 314 -21.94 -4.67 -28.00
CA PHE A 314 -22.49 -5.98 -27.69
C PHE A 314 -23.19 -5.95 -26.34
N THR A 315 -24.27 -6.72 -26.23
CA THR A 315 -24.77 -7.14 -24.92
C THR A 315 -23.90 -8.28 -24.42
N VAL A 316 -23.44 -8.19 -23.18
CA VAL A 316 -22.50 -9.13 -22.57
C VAL A 316 -23.26 -9.95 -21.54
N ARG A 317 -23.59 -11.21 -21.84
CA ARG A 317 -24.43 -12.08 -20.98
C ARG A 317 -23.62 -13.22 -20.39
N THR A 318 -23.68 -13.39 -19.08
CA THR A 318 -23.02 -14.51 -18.40
C THR A 318 -23.65 -15.86 -18.77
N LYS A 319 -22.82 -16.87 -19.02
CA LYS A 319 -23.27 -18.24 -19.32
C LYS A 319 -23.30 -19.12 -18.07
N ARG A 320 -22.35 -18.89 -17.17
CA ARG A 320 -22.19 -19.56 -15.86
C ARG A 320 -21.89 -18.49 -14.79
N LEU A 321 -21.78 -18.91 -13.53
CA LEU A 321 -21.28 -18.03 -12.47
C LEU A 321 -19.94 -17.44 -12.90
N CYS A 322 -19.85 -16.11 -12.96
CA CYS A 322 -18.66 -15.39 -13.39
C CYS A 322 -18.13 -14.51 -12.27
N GLN A 323 -16.81 -14.48 -12.11
CA GLN A 323 -16.12 -13.46 -11.33
C GLN A 323 -15.48 -12.48 -12.31
N LEU A 324 -15.94 -11.23 -12.27
CA LEU A 324 -15.50 -10.17 -13.14
C LEU A 324 -14.76 -9.11 -12.33
N LEU A 325 -13.67 -8.61 -12.87
CA LEU A 325 -12.89 -7.54 -12.26
C LEU A 325 -13.25 -6.24 -12.97
N ARG A 326 -13.98 -5.38 -12.26
CA ARG A 326 -14.49 -4.10 -12.76
C ARG A 326 -13.45 -3.00 -12.60
N MET A 327 -13.26 -2.23 -13.66
CA MET A 327 -12.48 -0.99 -13.66
C MET A 327 -13.34 0.15 -14.19
N ASN A 328 -13.37 1.28 -13.47
CA ASN A 328 -14.10 2.46 -13.88
C ASN A 328 -13.33 3.30 -14.89
N ARG A 329 -14.03 3.87 -15.88
CA ARG A 329 -13.44 4.75 -16.90
C ARG A 329 -12.64 5.89 -16.29
N THR A 330 -13.20 6.61 -15.32
CA THR A 330 -12.57 7.82 -14.76
C THR A 330 -11.29 7.49 -14.01
N THR A 331 -11.33 6.46 -13.16
CA THR A 331 -10.15 5.99 -12.43
C THR A 331 -9.10 5.46 -13.37
N PHE A 332 -9.50 4.70 -14.39
CA PHE A 332 -8.60 4.17 -15.42
C PHE A 332 -7.89 5.30 -16.17
N LEU A 333 -8.64 6.26 -16.71
CA LEU A 333 -8.08 7.38 -17.46
C LEU A 333 -7.17 8.25 -16.58
N ASN A 334 -7.53 8.50 -15.33
CA ASN A 334 -6.67 9.26 -14.40
C ASN A 334 -5.33 8.55 -14.14
N ILE A 335 -5.35 7.22 -13.97
CA ILE A 335 -4.15 6.40 -13.75
C ILE A 335 -3.27 6.40 -15.01
N VAL A 336 -3.88 6.27 -16.19
CA VAL A 336 -3.14 6.31 -17.46
C VAL A 336 -2.62 7.72 -17.76
N GLN A 337 -3.34 8.77 -17.36
CA GLN A 337 -2.88 10.16 -17.49
C GLN A 337 -1.65 10.47 -16.64
N ALA A 338 -1.50 9.82 -15.49
CA ALA A 338 -0.29 9.93 -14.69
C ALA A 338 0.93 9.22 -15.34
N ASN A 339 0.70 8.29 -16.27
CA ASN A 339 1.74 7.47 -16.91
C ASN A 339 1.54 7.47 -18.43
N VAL A 340 1.75 8.63 -19.04
CA VAL A 340 1.44 8.87 -20.46
C VAL A 340 2.14 7.87 -21.39
N GLY A 341 3.39 7.49 -21.08
CA GLY A 341 4.14 6.49 -21.85
C GLY A 341 3.40 5.16 -21.97
N ASP A 342 2.93 4.60 -20.85
CA ASP A 342 2.17 3.34 -20.86
C ASP A 342 0.80 3.48 -21.54
N GLY A 343 0.18 4.66 -21.49
CA GLY A 343 -1.06 4.94 -22.21
C GLY A 343 -0.93 4.72 -23.72
N THR A 344 0.22 5.08 -24.30
CA THR A 344 0.49 4.84 -25.72
C THR A 344 0.61 3.35 -26.04
N ILE A 345 1.21 2.56 -25.15
CA ILE A 345 1.34 1.10 -25.28
C ILE A 345 -0.06 0.46 -25.27
N ILE A 346 -0.91 0.86 -24.33
CA ILE A 346 -2.30 0.40 -24.23
C ILE A 346 -3.07 0.66 -25.54
N MET A 347 -2.94 1.86 -26.11
CA MET A 347 -3.59 2.20 -27.37
C MET A 347 -3.04 1.39 -28.55
N ASN A 348 -1.73 1.17 -28.60
CA ASN A 348 -1.12 0.33 -29.64
C ASN A 348 -1.62 -1.11 -29.56
N ASN A 349 -1.67 -1.68 -28.34
CA ASN A 349 -2.20 -3.02 -28.09
C ASN A 349 -3.66 -3.15 -28.55
N LEU A 350 -4.50 -2.14 -28.28
CA LEU A 350 -5.89 -2.11 -28.77
C LEU A 350 -5.95 -2.12 -30.30
N LEU A 351 -5.20 -1.23 -30.96
CA LEU A 351 -5.22 -1.13 -32.41
C LEU A 351 -4.69 -2.39 -33.09
N GLN A 352 -3.63 -2.99 -32.55
CA GLN A 352 -3.08 -4.24 -33.06
C GLN A 352 -4.12 -5.37 -32.91
N HIS A 353 -4.76 -5.47 -31.75
CA HIS A 353 -5.83 -6.44 -31.53
C HIS A 353 -7.00 -6.26 -32.51
N LEU A 354 -7.41 -5.01 -32.77
CA LEU A 354 -8.47 -4.71 -33.75
C LEU A 354 -8.06 -5.04 -35.20
N LYS A 355 -6.76 -4.96 -35.55
CA LYS A 355 -6.24 -5.38 -36.87
C LYS A 355 -6.19 -6.90 -37.00
N ASP A 356 -5.90 -7.60 -35.92
CA ASP A 356 -5.80 -9.05 -35.90
C ASP A 356 -7.20 -9.71 -35.98
N ILE A 357 -8.23 -9.06 -35.43
CA ILE A 357 -9.62 -9.52 -35.52
C ILE A 357 -10.19 -9.20 -36.91
N LYS A 358 -10.37 -10.25 -37.72
CA LYS A 358 -11.00 -10.19 -39.04
C LYS A 358 -12.54 -10.22 -38.98
N ASP A 359 -13.13 -9.38 -38.13
CA ASP A 359 -14.58 -9.20 -38.07
C ASP A 359 -14.99 -7.89 -38.75
N PRO A 360 -16.03 -7.87 -39.60
CA PRO A 360 -16.45 -6.67 -40.32
C PRO A 360 -16.94 -5.53 -39.38
N ILE A 361 -17.46 -5.89 -38.20
CA ILE A 361 -17.82 -4.90 -37.17
C ILE A 361 -16.56 -4.29 -36.56
N MET A 362 -15.52 -5.11 -36.32
CA MET A 362 -14.25 -4.67 -35.75
C MET A 362 -13.43 -3.84 -36.74
N GLU A 363 -13.48 -4.15 -38.04
CA GLU A 363 -12.86 -3.33 -39.08
C GLU A 363 -13.48 -1.91 -39.13
N GLY A 364 -14.80 -1.81 -39.03
CA GLY A 364 -15.48 -0.51 -38.94
C GLY A 364 -15.08 0.27 -37.68
N VAL A 365 -14.99 -0.44 -36.55
CA VAL A 365 -14.52 0.09 -35.27
C VAL A 365 -13.08 0.58 -35.36
N LEU A 366 -12.18 -0.18 -35.99
CA LEU A 366 -10.79 0.18 -36.23
C LEU A 366 -10.70 1.47 -37.05
N LEU A 367 -11.37 1.51 -38.21
CA LEU A 367 -11.37 2.66 -39.09
C LEU A 367 -11.90 3.93 -38.40
N GLU A 368 -12.97 3.80 -37.62
CA GLU A 368 -13.47 4.92 -36.84
C GLU A 368 -12.51 5.33 -35.71
N THR A 369 -11.89 4.36 -35.02
CA THR A 369 -10.92 4.65 -33.96
C THR A 369 -9.71 5.38 -34.53
N GLU A 370 -9.20 4.97 -35.69
CA GLU A 370 -8.13 5.67 -36.41
C GLU A 370 -8.56 7.09 -36.81
N ARG A 371 -9.79 7.28 -37.29
CA ARG A 371 -10.34 8.62 -37.57
C ARG A 371 -10.50 9.47 -36.30
N MET A 372 -10.82 8.86 -35.16
CA MET A 372 -10.95 9.57 -33.87
C MET A 372 -9.58 9.99 -33.34
N LEU A 373 -8.58 9.11 -33.47
CA LEU A 373 -7.18 9.44 -33.22
C LEU A 373 -6.77 10.59 -34.12
N ALA A 374 -6.94 10.46 -35.44
CA ALA A 374 -6.65 11.49 -36.43
C ALA A 374 -7.59 12.71 -36.39
N ARG A 375 -8.46 12.85 -35.38
CA ARG A 375 -9.22 14.08 -35.05
C ARG A 375 -8.89 14.57 -33.63
N GLY A 376 -8.07 13.82 -32.90
CA GLY A 376 -7.73 13.95 -31.49
C GLY A 376 -8.93 13.89 -30.53
N ARG A 377 -10.02 13.21 -30.87
CA ARG A 377 -11.23 13.19 -30.00
C ARG A 377 -11.16 12.16 -28.87
N MET A 378 -9.97 11.63 -28.59
CA MET A 378 -9.75 10.60 -27.58
C MET A 378 -9.32 11.27 -26.27
N ASP A 379 -9.90 10.83 -25.15
CA ASP A 379 -9.56 11.31 -23.79
C ASP A 379 -8.24 10.73 -23.26
N LEU A 380 -7.61 9.84 -24.03
CA LEU A 380 -6.31 9.25 -23.69
C LEU A 380 -5.18 10.22 -24.09
N PRO A 381 -4.21 10.49 -23.21
CA PRO A 381 -3.07 11.32 -23.59
C PRO A 381 -2.19 10.54 -24.57
N LEU A 382 -2.11 11.06 -25.80
CA LEU A 382 -1.24 10.54 -26.84
C LEU A 382 -0.01 11.42 -26.91
N THR A 383 1.18 10.82 -26.93
CA THR A 383 2.43 11.55 -27.13
C THR A 383 2.67 11.86 -28.61
N LEU A 384 3.45 12.90 -28.89
CA LEU A 384 3.95 13.16 -30.24
C LEU A 384 4.83 12.00 -30.75
N CYS A 385 5.59 11.37 -29.85
CA CYS A 385 6.37 10.16 -30.14
C CYS A 385 5.50 9.01 -30.66
N PHE A 386 4.26 8.85 -30.16
CA PHE A 386 3.34 7.84 -30.66
C PHE A 386 2.88 8.11 -32.09
N ALA A 387 2.53 9.36 -32.40
CA ALA A 387 2.10 9.73 -33.75
C ALA A 387 3.24 9.56 -34.77
N THR A 388 4.46 9.97 -34.39
CA THR A 388 5.66 9.80 -35.23
C THR A 388 6.07 8.34 -35.42
N LEU A 389 6.03 7.51 -34.38
CA LEU A 389 6.28 6.05 -34.49
C LEU A 389 5.37 5.38 -35.52
N ARG A 390 4.13 5.84 -35.64
CA ARG A 390 3.17 5.32 -36.63
C ARG A 390 3.36 5.89 -38.04
N GLY A 391 4.11 6.97 -38.18
CA GLY A 391 4.18 7.76 -39.42
C GLY A 391 2.88 8.47 -39.78
N ASP A 392 2.01 8.72 -38.80
CA ASP A 392 0.73 9.41 -39.00
C ASP A 392 0.96 10.92 -38.90
N ASP A 393 1.33 11.51 -40.04
CA ASP A 393 1.59 12.95 -40.22
C ASP A 393 0.35 13.80 -39.92
N LEU A 394 -0.85 13.30 -40.24
CA LEU A 394 -2.11 13.98 -39.95
C LEU A 394 -2.40 14.05 -38.45
N LEU A 395 -2.23 12.93 -37.73
CA LEU A 395 -2.36 12.89 -36.27
C LEU A 395 -1.34 13.82 -35.61
N LEU A 396 -0.08 13.75 -36.05
CA LEU A 396 1.01 14.57 -35.53
C LEU A 396 0.71 16.06 -35.69
N HIS A 397 0.33 16.49 -36.90
CA HIS A 397 -0.02 17.87 -37.19
C HIS A 397 -1.18 18.39 -36.32
N GLN A 398 -2.16 17.55 -36.02
CA GLN A 398 -3.28 17.94 -35.15
C GLN A 398 -2.90 18.04 -33.69
N LEU A 399 -2.06 17.14 -33.19
CA LEU A 399 -1.52 17.21 -31.83
C LEU A 399 -0.72 18.50 -31.65
N LEU A 400 0.14 18.84 -32.61
CA LEU A 400 0.91 20.08 -32.61
C LEU A 400 0.00 21.33 -32.68
N LYS A 401 -1.04 21.32 -33.52
CA LYS A 401 -2.04 22.42 -33.57
C LYS A 401 -2.81 22.64 -32.27
N ARG A 402 -2.89 21.64 -31.41
CA ARG A 402 -3.54 21.75 -30.09
C ARG A 402 -2.64 22.31 -29.02
N GLY A 403 -1.38 22.58 -29.34
CA GLY A 403 -0.41 23.17 -28.43
C GLY A 403 0.40 22.16 -27.62
N LEU A 404 0.51 20.90 -28.08
CA LEU A 404 1.55 20.02 -27.55
C LEU A 404 2.92 20.57 -27.95
N ASP A 405 3.85 20.63 -27.00
CA ASP A 405 5.21 21.12 -27.25
C ASP A 405 5.96 20.11 -28.13
N PRO A 406 6.46 20.50 -29.32
CA PRO A 406 7.26 19.63 -30.19
C PRO A 406 8.49 19.02 -29.50
N ASN A 407 8.96 19.65 -28.41
CA ASN A 407 10.15 19.26 -27.65
C ASN A 407 9.83 18.38 -26.45
N GLU A 408 8.58 17.98 -26.25
CA GLU A 408 8.27 16.97 -25.24
C GLU A 408 9.06 15.69 -25.53
N SER A 409 9.71 15.18 -24.48
CA SER A 409 10.54 13.98 -24.52
C SER A 409 9.88 12.86 -23.73
N ASP A 410 10.18 11.62 -24.13
CA ASP A 410 9.82 10.43 -23.36
C ASP A 410 10.68 10.26 -22.10
N ASN A 411 10.46 9.17 -21.36
CA ASN A 411 11.22 8.87 -20.14
C ASN A 411 12.74 8.71 -20.37
N ASN A 412 13.16 8.51 -21.62
CA ASN A 412 14.57 8.39 -22.01
C ASN A 412 15.11 9.70 -22.59
N GLY A 413 14.35 10.80 -22.52
CA GLY A 413 14.74 12.09 -23.08
C GLY A 413 14.59 12.19 -24.60
N ARG A 414 14.02 11.18 -25.27
CA ARG A 414 13.84 11.19 -26.72
C ARG A 414 12.61 12.02 -27.11
N SER A 415 12.84 13.06 -27.90
CA SER A 415 11.77 13.86 -28.50
C SER A 415 11.14 13.16 -29.71
N ALA A 416 9.98 13.63 -30.15
CA ALA A 416 9.32 13.13 -31.36
C ALA A 416 10.22 13.23 -32.61
N LEU A 417 11.15 14.20 -32.63
CA LEU A 417 12.11 14.37 -33.71
C LEU A 417 13.17 13.27 -33.74
N HIS A 418 13.61 12.76 -32.58
CA HIS A 418 14.52 11.60 -32.50
C HIS A 418 13.86 10.37 -33.15
N VAL A 419 12.59 10.14 -32.83
CA VAL A 419 11.82 9.01 -33.37
C VAL A 419 11.63 9.14 -34.89
N ALA A 420 11.23 10.33 -35.36
CA ALA A 420 11.03 10.58 -36.78
C ALA A 420 12.33 10.42 -37.59
N ALA A 421 13.46 10.83 -36.99
CA ALA A 421 14.79 10.66 -37.57
C ALA A 421 15.23 9.20 -37.63
N ALA A 422 15.04 8.44 -36.54
CA ALA A 422 15.36 7.02 -36.46
C ALA A 422 14.54 6.15 -37.41
N THR A 423 13.29 6.54 -37.69
CA THR A 423 12.37 5.82 -38.59
C THR A 423 12.44 6.29 -40.04
N GLY A 424 13.07 7.43 -40.31
CA GLY A 424 13.26 7.96 -41.66
C GLY A 424 12.00 8.63 -42.26
N ILE A 425 11.07 9.10 -41.44
CA ILE A 425 9.77 9.61 -41.91
C ILE A 425 9.87 11.12 -42.19
N GLU A 426 10.21 11.46 -43.43
CA GLU A 426 10.43 12.84 -43.89
C GLU A 426 9.26 13.80 -43.56
N SER A 427 8.02 13.39 -43.82
CA SER A 427 6.83 14.22 -43.56
C SER A 427 6.71 14.63 -42.09
N CYS A 428 7.03 13.71 -41.17
CA CYS A 428 6.98 13.98 -39.73
C CYS A 428 8.11 14.94 -39.31
N VAL A 429 9.30 14.81 -39.89
CA VAL A 429 10.45 15.70 -39.62
C VAL A 429 10.13 17.13 -40.06
N VAL A 430 9.58 17.31 -41.26
CA VAL A 430 9.17 18.64 -41.75
C VAL A 430 8.12 19.26 -40.83
N LEU A 431 7.06 18.51 -40.48
CA LEU A 431 6.02 18.98 -39.58
C LEU A 431 6.53 19.39 -38.20
N LEU A 432 7.46 18.62 -37.63
CA LEU A 432 8.03 18.94 -36.31
C LEU A 432 8.88 20.20 -36.35
N ILE A 433 9.71 20.37 -37.38
CA ILE A 433 10.55 21.55 -37.57
C ILE A 433 9.68 22.79 -37.80
N ASP A 434 8.63 22.69 -38.61
CA ASP A 434 7.69 23.78 -38.89
C ASP A 434 6.99 24.31 -37.62
N PHE A 435 6.75 23.43 -36.64
CA PHE A 435 6.15 23.79 -35.36
C PHE A 435 7.18 24.16 -34.28
N GLY A 436 8.47 24.24 -34.61
CA GLY A 436 9.53 24.72 -33.73
C GLY A 436 10.21 23.64 -32.88
N ALA A 437 10.29 22.40 -33.37
CA ALA A 437 11.11 21.37 -32.74
C ALA A 437 12.60 21.75 -32.75
N ASP A 438 13.28 21.56 -31.62
CA ASP A 438 14.72 21.73 -31.49
C ASP A 438 15.45 20.58 -32.18
N VAL A 439 16.04 20.94 -33.32
CA VAL A 439 16.81 20.06 -34.19
C VAL A 439 18.05 19.48 -33.48
N ASN A 440 18.53 20.15 -32.43
CA ASN A 440 19.70 19.76 -31.65
C ASN A 440 19.35 19.27 -30.25
N SER A 441 18.10 18.89 -30.01
CA SER A 441 17.67 18.28 -28.75
C SER A 441 18.50 17.02 -28.45
N ARG A 442 18.84 16.80 -27.17
CA ARG A 442 19.63 15.65 -26.72
C ARG A 442 18.77 14.70 -25.88
N ASP A 443 18.87 13.41 -26.15
CA ASP A 443 18.32 12.39 -25.26
C ASP A 443 19.23 12.12 -24.04
N SER A 444 18.84 11.19 -23.17
CA SER A 444 19.59 10.88 -21.93
C SER A 444 20.98 10.30 -22.18
N GLU A 445 21.20 9.68 -23.34
CA GLU A 445 22.50 9.14 -23.77
C GLU A 445 23.32 10.18 -24.55
N GLY A 446 22.77 11.39 -24.75
CA GLY A 446 23.40 12.45 -25.51
C GLY A 446 23.29 12.28 -27.03
N ASN A 447 22.42 11.39 -27.51
CA ASN A 447 22.09 11.29 -28.93
C ASN A 447 21.33 12.53 -29.39
N VAL A 448 21.52 12.89 -30.66
CA VAL A 448 20.78 13.96 -31.34
C VAL A 448 19.99 13.38 -32.50
N PRO A 449 18.89 14.01 -32.97
CA PRO A 449 18.11 13.50 -34.08
C PRO A 449 18.94 13.23 -35.35
N LEU A 450 19.97 14.05 -35.61
CA LEU A 450 20.88 13.85 -36.73
C LEU A 450 21.66 12.52 -36.63
N TRP A 451 22.07 12.14 -35.43
CA TRP A 451 22.77 10.88 -35.18
C TRP A 451 21.87 9.68 -35.45
N GLU A 452 20.62 9.73 -34.99
CA GLU A 452 19.62 8.68 -35.24
C GLU A 452 19.37 8.48 -36.74
N ALA A 453 19.28 9.58 -37.52
CA ALA A 453 19.12 9.51 -38.97
C ALA A 453 20.35 8.92 -39.68
N ILE A 454 21.57 9.23 -39.22
CA ILE A 454 22.82 8.65 -39.73
C ILE A 454 22.88 7.15 -39.43
N LEU A 455 22.55 6.75 -38.20
CA LEU A 455 22.52 5.35 -37.79
C LEU A 455 21.51 4.53 -38.60
N GLY A 456 20.32 5.10 -38.87
CA GLY A 456 19.29 4.53 -39.75
C GLY A 456 19.58 4.62 -41.26
N LYS A 457 20.65 5.33 -41.66
CA LYS A 457 21.04 5.60 -43.06
C LYS A 457 19.95 6.32 -43.89
N HIS A 458 19.19 7.21 -43.25
CA HIS A 458 18.11 7.96 -43.87
C HIS A 458 18.61 9.27 -44.52
N GLU A 459 19.33 9.16 -45.64
CA GLU A 459 19.95 10.31 -46.35
C GLU A 459 19.02 11.52 -46.60
N PRO A 460 17.73 11.36 -46.97
CA PRO A 460 16.82 12.50 -47.15
C PRO A 460 16.57 13.26 -45.85
N VAL A 461 16.39 12.53 -44.74
CA VAL A 461 16.18 13.12 -43.40
C VAL A 461 17.46 13.78 -42.90
N ILE A 462 18.63 13.18 -43.16
CA ILE A 462 19.92 13.78 -42.83
C ILE A 462 20.07 15.15 -43.52
N LYS A 463 19.76 15.24 -44.81
CA LYS A 463 19.79 16.51 -45.56
C LYS A 463 18.83 17.54 -44.96
N LEU A 464 17.58 17.15 -44.72
CA LEU A 464 16.58 18.02 -44.12
C LEU A 464 17.02 18.57 -42.75
N LEU A 465 17.59 17.73 -41.88
CA LEU A 465 18.07 18.15 -40.57
C LEU A 465 19.26 19.12 -40.69
N VAL A 466 20.24 18.80 -41.53
CA VAL A 466 21.42 19.66 -41.75
C VAL A 466 21.03 21.01 -42.35
N ASP A 467 20.12 21.03 -43.31
CA ASP A 467 19.61 22.26 -43.94
C ASP A 467 18.89 23.16 -42.93
N ASN A 468 18.31 22.57 -41.88
CA ASN A 468 17.66 23.27 -40.76
C ASN A 468 18.60 23.50 -39.55
N GLY A 469 19.92 23.37 -39.74
CA GLY A 469 20.92 23.74 -38.73
C GLY A 469 21.24 22.66 -37.69
N ALA A 470 20.96 21.39 -37.97
CA ALA A 470 21.41 20.28 -37.15
C ALA A 470 22.95 20.19 -37.13
N LYS A 471 23.52 20.00 -35.94
CA LYS A 471 24.96 19.80 -35.75
C LYS A 471 25.21 18.51 -34.99
N LEU A 472 26.06 17.65 -35.54
CA LEU A 472 26.43 16.41 -34.86
C LEU A 472 27.18 16.69 -33.54
N SER A 473 27.92 17.79 -33.48
CA SER A 473 28.62 18.28 -32.28
C SER A 473 27.69 18.68 -31.13
N ALA A 474 26.38 18.80 -31.37
CA ALA A 474 25.43 19.06 -30.29
C ALA A 474 25.24 17.82 -29.39
N GLY A 475 25.49 16.62 -29.90
CA GLY A 475 25.43 15.36 -29.17
C GLY A 475 26.77 14.93 -28.56
N ASP A 476 26.83 13.69 -28.05
CA ASP A 476 28.07 13.06 -27.60
C ASP A 476 28.78 12.35 -28.77
N VAL A 477 29.63 13.10 -29.48
CA VAL A 477 30.38 12.56 -30.62
C VAL A 477 31.36 11.46 -30.22
N GLY A 478 31.89 11.50 -28.99
CA GLY A 478 32.76 10.45 -28.47
C GLY A 478 32.01 9.13 -28.30
N HIS A 479 30.78 9.20 -27.79
CA HIS A 479 29.86 8.05 -27.74
C HIS A 479 29.51 7.53 -29.14
N PHE A 480 29.20 8.41 -30.09
CA PHE A 480 28.87 8.04 -31.48
C PHE A 480 30.04 7.30 -32.17
N ALA A 481 31.26 7.81 -32.00
CA ALA A 481 32.46 7.20 -32.56
C ALA A 481 32.77 5.84 -31.91
N CYS A 482 32.51 5.67 -30.61
CA CYS A 482 32.61 4.37 -29.94
C CYS A 482 31.61 3.36 -30.51
N ILE A 483 30.33 3.72 -30.67
CA ILE A 483 29.32 2.84 -31.29
C ILE A 483 29.75 2.41 -32.70
N ALA A 484 30.29 3.35 -33.49
CA ALA A 484 30.78 3.07 -34.83
C ALA A 484 31.93 2.05 -34.85
N ALA A 485 32.85 2.16 -33.88
CA ALA A 485 33.95 1.23 -33.67
C ALA A 485 33.48 -0.14 -33.16
N GLU A 486 32.55 -0.18 -32.20
CA GLU A 486 31.94 -1.42 -31.68
C GLU A 486 31.22 -2.20 -32.79
N GLN A 487 30.54 -1.49 -33.70
CA GLN A 487 29.88 -2.11 -34.86
C GLN A 487 30.85 -2.48 -35.99
N ASN A 488 32.15 -2.25 -35.83
CA ASN A 488 33.17 -2.44 -36.87
C ASN A 488 32.84 -1.75 -38.20
N ASN A 489 32.20 -0.57 -38.14
CA ASN A 489 31.65 0.11 -39.31
C ASN A 489 32.45 1.38 -39.65
N LEU A 490 33.50 1.21 -40.47
CA LEU A 490 34.34 2.31 -40.95
C LEU A 490 33.57 3.39 -41.71
N ASN A 491 32.50 3.03 -42.42
CA ASN A 491 31.68 3.99 -43.16
C ASN A 491 30.93 4.93 -42.22
N LEU A 492 30.43 4.42 -41.09
CA LEU A 492 29.77 5.23 -40.06
C LEU A 492 30.75 6.25 -39.45
N LEU A 493 32.01 5.86 -39.20
CA LEU A 493 33.07 6.79 -38.76
C LEU A 493 33.38 7.88 -39.81
N LYS A 494 33.37 7.52 -41.10
CA LYS A 494 33.53 8.50 -42.18
C LYS A 494 32.34 9.46 -42.24
N ASP A 495 31.12 8.97 -42.02
CA ASP A 495 29.91 9.79 -41.99
C ASP A 495 29.93 10.76 -40.80
N ILE A 496 30.37 10.33 -39.61
CA ILE A 496 30.55 11.23 -38.44
C ILE A 496 31.46 12.40 -38.81
N VAL A 497 32.61 12.13 -39.43
CA VAL A 497 33.56 13.18 -39.85
C VAL A 497 32.95 14.07 -40.94
N ARG A 498 32.21 13.48 -41.90
CA ARG A 498 31.55 14.22 -42.99
C ARG A 498 30.55 15.24 -42.47
N TYR A 499 29.83 14.93 -41.39
CA TYR A 499 28.85 15.82 -40.75
C TYR A 499 29.44 16.65 -39.59
N GLY A 500 30.77 16.80 -39.54
CA GLY A 500 31.46 17.73 -38.63
C GLY A 500 31.67 17.21 -37.20
N GLY A 501 31.56 15.89 -36.98
CA GLY A 501 31.90 15.26 -35.72
C GLY A 501 33.40 14.98 -35.57
N ASP A 502 33.96 15.26 -34.40
CA ASP A 502 35.30 14.85 -34.02
C ASP A 502 35.32 13.43 -33.45
N VAL A 503 35.81 12.48 -34.23
CA VAL A 503 35.93 11.06 -33.85
C VAL A 503 37.02 10.78 -32.81
N THR A 504 37.85 11.76 -32.47
CA THR A 504 38.93 11.61 -31.49
C THR A 504 38.50 11.96 -30.06
N SER A 505 37.36 12.62 -29.92
CA SER A 505 36.80 12.99 -28.63
C SER A 505 36.47 11.76 -27.79
N PRO A 506 36.87 11.70 -26.50
CA PRO A 506 36.51 10.61 -25.61
C PRO A 506 35.06 10.74 -25.13
N LYS A 507 34.42 9.62 -24.78
CA LYS A 507 33.12 9.63 -24.10
C LYS A 507 33.26 10.07 -22.64
N VAL A 508 32.15 10.23 -21.92
CA VAL A 508 32.12 10.69 -20.51
C VAL A 508 33.02 9.88 -19.55
N ASN A 509 33.22 8.59 -19.80
CA ASN A 509 34.09 7.73 -18.99
C ASN A 509 35.58 7.76 -19.43
N GLY A 510 35.97 8.63 -20.36
CA GLY A 510 37.34 8.75 -20.85
C GLY A 510 37.76 7.75 -21.94
N SER A 511 37.00 6.68 -22.21
CA SER A 511 37.36 5.79 -23.33
C SER A 511 37.09 6.47 -24.67
N SER A 512 38.02 6.31 -25.61
CA SER A 512 37.90 6.81 -26.98
C SER A 512 37.53 5.68 -27.94
N ALA A 513 37.08 6.03 -29.16
CA ALA A 513 36.84 5.07 -30.23
C ALA A 513 38.08 4.19 -30.54
N LEU A 514 39.29 4.70 -30.26
CA LEU A 514 40.54 3.95 -30.43
C LEU A 514 40.66 2.81 -29.42
N HIS A 515 40.25 3.01 -28.16
CA HIS A 515 40.23 1.93 -27.16
C HIS A 515 39.34 0.78 -27.63
N VAL A 516 38.13 1.11 -28.09
CA VAL A 516 37.17 0.14 -28.61
C VAL A 516 37.71 -0.57 -29.85
N ALA A 517 38.24 0.17 -30.82
CA ALA A 517 38.77 -0.41 -32.06
C ALA A 517 39.94 -1.38 -31.82
N VAL A 518 40.77 -1.10 -30.81
CA VAL A 518 41.83 -2.01 -30.37
C VAL A 518 41.24 -3.26 -29.71
N CYS A 519 40.24 -3.12 -28.83
CA CYS A 519 39.56 -4.26 -28.21
C CYS A 519 38.86 -5.17 -29.22
N GLU A 520 38.31 -4.61 -30.30
CA GLU A 520 37.68 -5.36 -31.39
C GLU A 520 38.71 -5.89 -32.41
N GLY A 521 40.00 -5.56 -32.27
CA GLY A 521 41.07 -5.99 -33.16
C GLY A 521 40.98 -5.45 -34.60
N ASN A 522 40.21 -4.40 -34.84
CA ASN A 522 39.93 -3.92 -36.20
C ASN A 522 41.00 -2.94 -36.70
N MET A 523 42.00 -3.50 -37.40
CA MET A 523 43.12 -2.74 -37.95
C MET A 523 42.73 -1.57 -38.86
N GLU A 524 41.68 -1.70 -39.66
CA GLU A 524 41.29 -0.63 -40.60
C GLU A 524 40.74 0.59 -39.85
N ILE A 525 39.96 0.35 -38.80
CA ILE A 525 39.42 1.41 -37.94
C ILE A 525 40.54 2.04 -37.11
N VAL A 526 41.46 1.24 -36.57
CA VAL A 526 42.62 1.76 -35.82
C VAL A 526 43.46 2.66 -36.72
N LYS A 527 43.81 2.22 -37.93
CA LYS A 527 44.54 3.06 -38.91
C LYS A 527 43.80 4.36 -39.20
N TYR A 528 42.50 4.28 -39.47
CA TYR A 528 41.69 5.46 -39.78
C TYR A 528 41.63 6.46 -38.61
N LEU A 529 41.49 5.99 -37.37
CA LEU A 529 41.46 6.84 -36.19
C LEU A 529 42.84 7.49 -35.93
N LEU A 530 43.94 6.77 -36.13
CA LEU A 530 45.30 7.32 -36.06
C LEU A 530 45.54 8.39 -37.13
N ASP A 531 45.10 8.15 -38.36
CA ASP A 531 45.17 9.14 -39.45
C ASP A 531 44.39 10.44 -39.13
N ARG A 532 43.35 10.34 -38.29
CA ARG A 532 42.57 11.48 -37.79
C ARG A 532 43.17 12.10 -36.52
N GLY A 533 44.30 11.60 -36.02
CA GLY A 533 45.02 12.16 -34.88
C GLY A 533 44.58 11.63 -33.52
N ALA A 534 43.96 10.44 -33.45
CA ALA A 534 43.60 9.82 -32.18
C ALA A 534 44.84 9.59 -31.30
N ASN A 535 44.75 9.96 -30.02
CA ASN A 535 45.86 9.83 -29.08
C ASN A 535 45.97 8.38 -28.56
N VAL A 536 47.11 7.75 -28.81
CA VAL A 536 47.42 6.36 -28.42
C VAL A 536 47.73 6.23 -26.92
N ASP A 537 48.07 7.34 -26.26
CA ASP A 537 48.40 7.41 -24.84
C ASP A 537 47.23 7.98 -24.01
N GLN A 538 46.05 8.17 -24.62
CA GLN A 538 44.86 8.59 -23.89
C GLN A 538 44.44 7.50 -22.93
N VAL A 539 44.25 7.83 -21.65
CA VAL A 539 43.78 6.87 -20.64
C VAL A 539 42.25 6.87 -20.53
N ASP A 540 41.67 5.69 -20.30
CA ASP A 540 40.26 5.50 -19.95
C ASP A 540 40.00 5.58 -18.43
N GLU A 541 38.76 5.32 -17.99
CA GLU A 541 38.34 5.30 -16.58
C GLU A 541 39.17 4.34 -15.71
N HIS A 542 39.73 3.29 -16.32
CA HIS A 542 40.52 2.27 -15.65
C HIS A 542 42.03 2.55 -15.71
N GLY A 543 42.42 3.68 -16.32
CA GLY A 543 43.81 4.07 -16.48
C GLY A 543 44.53 3.32 -17.60
N TRP A 544 43.81 2.58 -18.45
CA TRP A 544 44.40 1.86 -19.58
C TRP A 544 44.53 2.77 -20.79
N THR A 545 45.66 2.69 -21.47
CA THR A 545 45.82 3.28 -22.79
C THR A 545 45.46 2.29 -23.90
N PRO A 546 45.09 2.74 -25.11
CA PRO A 546 44.95 1.87 -26.28
C PRO A 546 46.19 1.00 -26.53
N ARG A 547 47.39 1.51 -26.22
CA ARG A 547 48.64 0.74 -26.30
C ARG A 547 48.67 -0.42 -25.31
N ASP A 548 48.31 -0.16 -24.05
CA ASP A 548 48.25 -1.20 -23.03
C ASP A 548 47.21 -2.27 -23.36
N LEU A 549 46.06 -1.86 -23.93
CA LEU A 549 45.00 -2.77 -24.38
C LEU A 549 45.48 -3.67 -25.53
N ALA A 550 46.22 -3.14 -26.49
CA ALA A 550 46.78 -3.93 -27.59
C ALA A 550 47.79 -4.97 -27.09
N GLU A 551 48.62 -4.61 -26.11
CA GLU A 551 49.59 -5.51 -25.49
C GLU A 551 48.92 -6.60 -24.64
N GLN A 552 47.91 -6.22 -23.85
CA GLN A 552 47.17 -7.17 -23.02
C GLN A 552 46.38 -8.18 -23.86
N GLN A 553 45.84 -7.76 -25.01
CA GLN A 553 45.02 -8.63 -25.88
C GLN A 553 45.84 -9.39 -26.93
N GLY A 554 47.16 -9.12 -27.05
CA GLY A 554 48.05 -9.82 -27.97
C GLY A 554 47.84 -9.44 -29.44
N HIS A 555 47.39 -8.22 -29.72
CA HIS A 555 47.22 -7.71 -31.08
C HIS A 555 48.55 -7.18 -31.64
N GLU A 556 49.44 -8.09 -32.04
CA GLU A 556 50.80 -7.75 -32.50
C GLU A 556 50.80 -6.78 -33.69
N ASP A 557 49.89 -6.95 -34.65
CA ASP A 557 49.80 -6.06 -35.82
C ASP A 557 49.42 -4.60 -35.44
N ILE A 558 48.61 -4.42 -34.39
CA ILE A 558 48.22 -3.11 -33.86
C ILE A 558 49.37 -2.51 -33.04
N LYS A 559 50.13 -3.35 -32.32
CA LYS A 559 51.32 -2.96 -31.58
C LYS A 559 52.41 -2.42 -32.52
N GLU A 560 52.71 -3.15 -33.60
CA GLU A 560 53.64 -2.70 -34.64
C GLU A 560 53.18 -1.37 -35.29
N LEU A 561 51.86 -1.17 -35.45
CA LEU A 561 51.29 0.07 -35.98
C LEU A 561 51.51 1.26 -35.03
N PHE A 562 51.34 1.06 -33.71
CA PHE A 562 51.57 2.09 -32.71
C PHE A 562 53.05 2.45 -32.55
N GLU A 563 53.96 1.49 -32.78
CA GLU A 563 55.42 1.69 -32.74
C GLU A 563 55.96 2.36 -34.02
N SER A 564 55.38 2.08 -35.18
CA SER A 564 55.80 2.64 -36.48
C SER A 564 55.28 4.07 -36.76
N GLY A 565 54.28 4.54 -36.02
CA GLY A 565 53.62 5.84 -36.20
C GLY A 565 54.42 7.09 -35.78
N GLU A 566 55.56 6.95 -35.08
CA GLU A 566 56.38 8.10 -34.64
C GLU A 566 57.03 8.90 -35.80
N VAL A 567 57.08 8.35 -37.02
CA VAL A 567 57.84 8.92 -38.14
C VAL A 567 57.09 10.02 -38.92
N MET A 568 55.78 10.22 -38.73
CA MET A 568 55.01 11.21 -39.50
C MET A 568 54.88 12.62 -38.88
N ARG A 569 55.30 12.84 -37.63
CA ARG A 569 55.22 14.15 -36.96
C ARG A 569 56.39 15.10 -37.29
N THR A 570 56.61 15.46 -38.56
CA THR A 570 57.39 16.68 -38.87
C THR A 570 57.11 17.20 -40.28
N ARG A 571 56.02 17.97 -40.45
CA ARG A 571 55.97 19.09 -41.41
C ARG A 571 55.12 20.22 -40.84
N SER A 572 55.79 21.10 -40.10
CA SER A 572 55.32 22.43 -39.73
C SER A 572 55.19 23.31 -40.98
N VAL A 573 54.16 24.15 -41.01
CA VAL A 573 54.13 25.37 -41.83
C VAL A 573 53.95 26.55 -40.89
N ASP A 574 54.81 27.54 -41.08
CA ASP A 574 55.10 28.69 -40.22
C ASP A 574 53.98 29.75 -40.13
N PRO A 575 54.00 30.63 -39.10
CA PRO A 575 52.98 31.66 -38.86
C PRO A 575 53.38 33.07 -39.37
N ILE A 576 52.40 33.88 -39.76
CA ILE A 576 52.52 35.34 -40.02
C ILE A 576 51.26 36.06 -39.48
N PRO A 577 51.34 37.31 -38.97
CA PRO A 577 50.72 37.70 -37.69
C PRO A 577 49.65 38.81 -37.73
N GLU A 578 49.06 39.05 -36.55
CA GLU A 578 48.31 40.23 -36.02
C GLU A 578 46.93 40.62 -36.60
N GLU A 579 45.92 40.75 -35.73
CA GLU A 579 45.46 42.06 -35.23
C GLU A 579 44.47 41.94 -34.04
N ARG A 580 44.67 42.81 -33.05
CA ARG A 580 43.74 43.06 -31.94
C ARG A 580 42.64 44.01 -32.40
N HIS A 581 41.39 43.71 -32.13
CA HIS A 581 40.37 44.72 -31.81
C HIS A 581 39.49 44.20 -30.67
N GLY A 582 39.63 44.83 -29.50
CA GLY A 582 38.69 44.63 -28.40
C GLY A 582 37.62 45.72 -28.43
N VAL A 583 36.37 45.35 -28.13
CA VAL A 583 35.45 46.18 -27.33
C VAL A 583 34.59 45.26 -26.46
N ARG A 584 34.46 45.63 -25.19
CA ARG A 584 33.71 45.00 -24.08
C ARG A 584 32.25 45.47 -24.02
N PHE A 585 31.49 44.82 -23.12
CA PHE A 585 30.19 45.17 -22.47
C PHE A 585 28.95 44.47 -23.09
N LEU A 586 27.97 43.88 -22.38
CA LEU A 586 27.60 43.84 -20.94
C LEU A 586 26.54 42.74 -20.62
N GLY A 587 26.68 42.03 -19.48
CA GLY A 587 25.62 41.38 -18.66
C GLY A 587 25.12 39.99 -19.08
N ARG A 588 24.79 39.01 -18.21
CA ARG A 588 24.71 38.87 -16.74
C ARG A 588 24.46 37.37 -16.37
N PHE A 589 25.18 36.85 -15.36
CA PHE A 589 24.94 35.67 -14.46
C PHE A 589 24.77 34.25 -15.07
N LYS A 590 25.31 33.14 -14.53
CA LYS A 590 25.40 32.68 -13.12
C LYS A 590 26.66 31.82 -12.83
N SER A 591 26.91 31.66 -11.53
CA SER A 591 28.06 31.11 -10.80
C SER A 591 28.15 29.57 -10.69
N GLU A 592 29.39 29.05 -10.75
CA GLU A 592 29.85 27.73 -10.28
C GLU A 592 30.08 27.71 -8.74
N PRO A 593 30.41 26.53 -8.13
CA PRO A 593 31.83 26.15 -8.03
C PRO A 593 32.16 24.64 -8.17
N THR A 594 33.41 24.40 -8.56
CA THR A 594 34.22 23.17 -8.67
C THR A 594 34.79 22.69 -7.32
N ILE A 595 34.92 21.36 -7.09
CA ILE A 595 36.02 20.71 -6.30
C ILE A 595 36.29 19.27 -6.82
N PHE A 596 37.58 18.94 -6.98
CA PHE A 596 38.22 17.70 -7.45
C PHE A 596 38.27 16.53 -6.42
N PRO A 597 38.49 15.26 -6.83
CA PRO A 597 39.11 14.26 -5.96
C PRO A 597 40.58 13.96 -6.31
N ALA A 598 41.32 13.65 -5.26
CA ALA A 598 42.75 13.40 -5.22
C ALA A 598 43.14 11.92 -5.43
N SER A 599 44.38 11.77 -5.87
CA SER A 599 45.19 10.58 -6.13
C SER A 599 45.22 9.49 -5.04
N HIS A 600 45.18 8.22 -5.45
CA HIS A 600 45.83 7.11 -4.74
C HIS A 600 47.00 6.59 -5.58
N GLY A 601 48.21 6.59 -5.00
CA GLY A 601 49.39 5.96 -5.59
C GLY A 601 49.56 4.50 -5.17
N VAL A 602 49.79 3.64 -6.17
CA VAL A 602 50.94 2.70 -6.33
C VAL A 602 51.20 1.75 -5.14
N SER A 603 50.80 0.46 -5.16
CA SER A 603 51.40 -0.77 -5.77
C SER A 603 51.87 -1.72 -4.63
N PHE A 604 52.05 -3.05 -4.70
CA PHE A 604 52.47 -3.99 -5.76
C PHE A 604 52.12 -5.47 -5.37
N LEU A 605 51.90 -6.29 -6.42
CA LEU A 605 52.40 -7.66 -6.69
C LEU A 605 51.78 -8.97 -6.12
N ALA A 606 51.48 -9.83 -7.13
CA ALA A 606 51.69 -11.30 -7.25
C ALA A 606 50.75 -12.25 -6.49
N SER A 607 50.37 -13.45 -6.96
CA SER A 607 50.44 -14.19 -8.23
C SER A 607 49.62 -15.49 -8.04
N ASP A 608 49.22 -16.12 -9.15
CA ASP A 608 48.84 -17.53 -9.31
C ASP A 608 47.51 -18.09 -8.78
N GLY A 609 46.68 -18.55 -9.74
CA GLY A 609 46.53 -19.99 -9.99
C GLY A 609 45.36 -20.74 -9.34
N GLY A 610 44.32 -21.02 -10.14
CA GLY A 610 43.66 -22.34 -10.15
C GLY A 610 42.44 -22.60 -9.24
N SER A 611 41.25 -22.56 -9.86
CA SER A 611 40.13 -23.53 -9.77
C SER A 611 39.83 -24.23 -8.43
N LEU A 612 38.66 -23.97 -7.83
CA LEU A 612 37.45 -24.84 -7.87
C LEU A 612 36.41 -24.32 -6.85
N GLY A 613 35.13 -24.51 -7.16
CA GLY A 613 34.02 -23.78 -6.56
C GLY A 613 33.71 -24.04 -5.08
N ARG A 614 33.06 -23.06 -4.46
CA ARG A 614 31.79 -23.25 -3.72
C ARG A 614 31.20 -21.90 -3.30
N SER A 615 29.90 -21.82 -3.51
CA SER A 615 28.95 -20.77 -3.19
C SER A 615 29.01 -20.24 -1.75
N ARG A 616 29.11 -18.91 -1.60
CA ARG A 616 28.70 -18.12 -0.43
C ARG A 616 28.07 -16.77 -0.84
N PRO A 617 27.17 -16.21 -0.02
CA PRO A 617 26.04 -15.39 -0.47
C PRO A 617 26.35 -13.89 -0.61
N ARG A 618 25.75 -13.27 -1.64
CA ARG A 618 25.71 -11.81 -1.86
C ARG A 618 25.03 -11.09 -0.70
N ARG A 619 25.77 -10.20 -0.03
CA ARG A 619 25.27 -9.18 0.89
C ARG A 619 24.87 -7.94 0.07
N ARG A 620 23.63 -7.48 0.26
CA ARG A 620 23.04 -6.29 -0.36
C ARG A 620 23.80 -5.02 0.05
N THR A 621 24.10 -4.18 -0.93
CA THR A 621 24.54 -2.78 -0.78
C THR A 621 23.32 -1.88 -0.73
N ASN A 622 23.13 -1.15 0.38
CA ASN A 622 22.14 -0.09 0.52
C ASN A 622 22.81 1.25 0.26
N ASN A 623 22.43 1.93 -0.83
CA ASN A 623 22.84 3.29 -1.14
C ASN A 623 21.75 4.26 -0.63
N PHE A 624 21.95 4.86 0.54
CA PHE A 624 21.30 6.11 0.94
C PHE A 624 22.28 6.93 1.78
N HIS A 625 23.29 7.50 1.13
CA HIS A 625 24.16 8.51 1.74
C HIS A 625 24.28 9.82 0.95
N ASN A 626 23.57 9.96 -0.17
CA ASN A 626 23.60 11.20 -0.98
C ASN A 626 22.25 11.92 -0.99
N SER A 627 21.69 12.18 0.20
CA SER A 627 20.55 13.10 0.35
C SER A 627 20.85 14.12 1.46
N LEU A 628 20.48 15.37 1.19
CA LEU A 628 20.73 16.59 1.98
C LEU A 628 20.32 16.48 3.46
N PHE A 629 19.48 15.50 3.82
CA PHE A 629 19.06 15.21 5.19
C PHE A 629 20.12 14.50 6.04
N GLY A 630 21.09 13.78 5.43
CA GLY A 630 22.16 13.09 6.15
C GLY A 630 23.25 14.03 6.69
N ILE A 631 23.42 15.19 6.05
CA ILE A 631 24.47 16.17 6.36
C ILE A 631 24.12 17.02 7.58
N MET A 632 22.82 17.19 7.90
CA MET A 632 22.38 17.97 9.07
C MET A 632 22.51 17.22 10.40
N SER A 633 22.72 15.90 10.37
CA SER A 633 22.82 15.06 11.58
C SER A 633 24.26 14.90 12.12
N ALA A 634 25.27 15.53 11.50
CA ALA A 634 26.68 15.31 11.82
C ALA A 634 27.43 16.57 12.29
N VAL A 635 26.73 17.64 12.69
CA VAL A 635 27.35 18.84 13.27
C VAL A 635 26.85 19.05 14.69
N GLN A 636 27.35 18.21 15.59
CA GLN A 636 27.74 18.57 16.96
C GLN A 636 28.28 17.30 17.62
N THR A 637 29.58 17.04 17.45
CA THR A 637 30.50 16.47 18.46
C THR A 637 31.86 16.20 17.81
N ASN A 638 32.63 17.28 17.62
CA ASN A 638 34.06 17.30 17.96
C ASN A 638 34.08 17.96 19.34
N GLU A 639 34.82 17.52 20.37
CA GLU A 639 36.18 17.01 20.36
C GLU A 639 36.54 16.45 21.76
N HIS A 640 37.49 15.51 21.79
CA HIS A 640 38.45 15.19 22.87
C HIS A 640 37.94 14.53 24.18
N ASP A 641 38.58 13.52 24.77
CA ASP A 641 39.81 12.78 24.45
C ASP A 641 39.99 11.60 25.44
N VAL A 642 40.90 10.69 25.05
CA VAL A 642 41.69 9.73 25.85
C VAL A 642 41.18 8.28 26.05
N LEU A 643 41.89 7.45 25.28
CA LEU A 643 42.20 6.02 25.28
C LEU A 643 42.43 5.27 26.61
N LEU A 644 42.45 3.93 26.45
CA LEU A 644 43.02 2.82 27.27
C LEU A 644 41.99 2.12 28.18
N SER A 645 41.92 0.79 28.32
CA SER A 645 42.61 -0.37 27.74
C SER A 645 42.00 -1.62 28.43
N THR A 646 41.77 -2.70 27.67
CA THR A 646 41.88 -4.13 28.07
C THR A 646 41.20 -4.66 29.35
N ASN A 647 40.14 -5.48 29.23
CA ASN A 647 40.21 -6.95 29.32
C ASN A 647 38.82 -7.62 29.49
N GLU A 648 38.60 -8.65 28.66
CA GLU A 648 37.79 -9.88 28.76
C GLU A 648 36.96 -10.09 30.06
N VAL A 649 35.70 -10.57 30.06
CA VAL A 649 35.13 -11.78 29.45
C VAL A 649 33.59 -11.65 29.38
N ASN A 650 33.01 -12.20 28.31
CA ASN A 650 31.59 -12.27 27.97
C ASN A 650 30.65 -12.84 29.06
N VAL A 651 29.54 -12.14 29.33
CA VAL A 651 28.19 -12.75 29.39
C VAL A 651 27.19 -11.78 28.73
N ILE A 652 26.44 -12.30 27.76
CA ILE A 652 25.56 -11.58 26.84
C ILE A 652 24.42 -10.87 27.61
N ALA A 653 24.44 -9.54 27.56
CA ALA A 653 23.32 -8.67 27.87
C ALA A 653 22.68 -8.20 26.56
N THR A 654 21.38 -8.41 26.38
CA THR A 654 20.58 -7.51 25.54
C THR A 654 19.89 -6.51 26.46
N THR A 655 20.67 -5.54 26.96
CA THR A 655 20.13 -4.32 27.54
C THR A 655 19.64 -3.42 26.42
N THR A 656 18.33 -3.42 26.18
CA THR A 656 17.64 -2.31 25.53
C THR A 656 17.88 -1.06 26.39
N LYS A 657 18.67 -0.10 25.90
CA LYS A 657 18.74 1.24 26.50
C LYS A 657 17.37 1.90 26.29
N THR A 658 16.48 1.80 27.28
CA THR A 658 15.26 2.58 27.36
C THR A 658 15.64 4.02 27.67
N TYR A 659 15.51 4.91 26.68
CA TYR A 659 15.59 6.34 26.92
C TYR A 659 14.35 6.78 27.70
N ALA A 660 14.55 7.51 28.79
CA ALA A 660 13.44 8.06 29.57
C ALA A 660 12.73 9.15 28.73
N PRO A 661 11.39 9.12 28.62
CA PRO A 661 10.64 10.09 27.83
C PRO A 661 10.83 11.51 28.38
N ARG A 662 10.90 12.50 27.48
CA ARG A 662 11.09 13.92 27.76
C ARG A 662 9.75 14.65 27.63
N VAL A 663 9.37 15.40 28.66
CA VAL A 663 8.10 16.12 28.73
C VAL A 663 8.34 17.60 28.95
N THR A 664 7.51 18.44 28.32
CA THR A 664 7.59 19.89 28.49
C THR A 664 6.65 20.31 29.61
N VAL A 665 7.19 20.87 30.67
CA VAL A 665 6.43 21.31 31.84
C VAL A 665 6.31 22.82 31.84
N CYS A 666 5.12 23.37 32.08
CA CYS A 666 4.90 24.81 32.26
C CYS A 666 3.89 25.12 33.36
N CYS A 667 3.94 26.35 33.89
CA CYS A 667 2.96 26.88 34.83
C CYS A 667 2.57 28.32 34.41
N PRO A 668 1.50 28.49 33.64
CA PRO A 668 1.05 29.78 33.13
C PRO A 668 0.72 30.79 34.24
N GLU A 669 0.21 30.31 35.39
CA GLU A 669 -0.15 31.14 36.55
C GLU A 669 1.03 31.94 37.14
N LYS A 670 2.27 31.47 36.92
CA LYS A 670 3.50 32.17 37.34
C LYS A 670 4.25 32.85 36.20
N GLY A 671 3.62 33.00 35.03
CA GLY A 671 4.18 33.70 33.87
C GLY A 671 5.16 32.88 33.02
N ASP A 672 5.25 31.57 33.23
CA ASP A 672 6.12 30.67 32.44
C ASP A 672 5.36 30.05 31.26
N ASN A 673 5.21 30.82 30.18
CA ASN A 673 4.56 30.40 28.94
C ASN A 673 5.49 29.61 27.99
N GLY A 674 6.81 29.68 28.23
CA GLY A 674 7.82 29.04 27.38
C GLY A 674 7.90 27.53 27.59
N GLY A 675 7.63 27.06 28.82
CA GLY A 675 7.73 25.65 29.18
C GLY A 675 9.15 25.10 29.12
N LYS A 676 9.46 24.16 30.00
CA LYS A 676 10.81 23.61 30.16
C LYS A 676 10.79 22.11 30.00
N LEU A 677 11.70 21.61 29.18
CA LEU A 677 11.82 20.19 28.88
C LEU A 677 12.54 19.46 30.03
N VAL A 678 11.88 18.46 30.61
CA VAL A 678 12.33 17.66 31.75
C VAL A 678 12.18 16.18 31.40
N LEU A 679 13.00 15.30 31.98
CA LEU A 679 12.79 13.86 31.88
C LEU A 679 11.60 13.45 32.74
N LEU A 680 10.73 12.58 32.22
CA LEU A 680 9.59 12.06 32.96
C LEU A 680 10.12 11.21 34.13
N PRO A 681 9.74 11.53 35.38
CA PRO A 681 10.13 10.74 36.54
C PRO A 681 9.43 9.37 36.55
N GLN A 682 9.85 8.46 37.42
CA GLN A 682 9.29 7.11 37.46
C GLN A 682 7.98 7.02 38.26
N SER A 683 7.62 8.08 39.01
CA SER A 683 6.38 8.14 39.76
C SER A 683 5.66 9.48 39.60
N PHE A 684 4.32 9.45 39.67
CA PHE A 684 3.50 10.66 39.57
C PHE A 684 3.74 11.63 40.75
N GLN A 685 4.08 11.09 41.93
CA GLN A 685 4.39 11.89 43.11
C GLN A 685 5.69 12.70 42.94
N GLU A 686 6.71 12.13 42.30
CA GLU A 686 7.94 12.86 41.94
C GLU A 686 7.66 13.96 40.91
N LEU A 687 6.74 13.73 39.96
CA LEU A 687 6.32 14.76 39.00
C LEU A 687 5.68 15.97 39.69
N LEU A 688 4.78 15.73 40.64
CA LEU A 688 4.18 16.77 41.48
C LEU A 688 5.24 17.47 42.36
N GLN A 689 6.25 16.73 42.83
CA GLN A 689 7.36 17.31 43.59
C GLN A 689 8.26 18.22 42.74
N ILE A 690 8.50 17.87 41.48
CA ILE A 690 9.21 18.73 40.51
C ILE A 690 8.41 20.02 40.27
N GLY A 691 7.08 19.91 40.12
CA GLY A 691 6.19 21.06 39.99
C GLY A 691 6.22 21.97 41.22
N SER A 692 6.13 21.39 42.42
CA SER A 692 6.07 22.15 43.69
C SER A 692 7.40 22.79 44.05
N ASN A 693 8.52 22.10 43.86
CA ASN A 693 9.85 22.66 44.11
C ASN A 693 10.17 23.80 43.13
N ARG A 694 9.75 23.68 41.86
CA ARG A 694 10.08 24.68 40.83
C ARG A 694 9.16 25.88 40.87
N TYR A 695 7.86 25.65 41.01
CA TYR A 695 6.86 26.71 40.94
C TYR A 695 6.35 27.12 42.32
N GLY A 696 6.79 26.50 43.42
CA GLY A 696 6.48 26.93 44.79
C GLY A 696 4.99 26.83 45.15
N ILE A 697 4.28 25.84 44.61
CA ILE A 697 2.85 25.59 44.83
C ILE A 697 2.70 24.23 45.52
N LEU A 698 2.00 24.17 46.66
CA LEU A 698 1.90 22.97 47.50
C LEU A 698 0.82 21.98 47.05
N GLN A 699 -0.23 22.45 46.37
CA GLN A 699 -1.32 21.63 45.82
C GLN A 699 -1.43 21.89 44.32
N LEU A 700 -0.96 20.91 43.55
CA LEU A 700 -0.79 21.01 42.10
C LEU A 700 -1.65 19.96 41.40
N LYS A 701 -2.46 20.42 40.45
CA LYS A 701 -3.07 19.55 39.44
C LYS A 701 -2.23 19.60 38.16
N VAL A 702 -2.09 18.45 37.51
CA VAL A 702 -1.40 18.33 36.22
C VAL A 702 -2.44 18.18 35.14
N VAL A 703 -2.39 19.07 34.16
CA VAL A 703 -3.37 19.14 33.09
C VAL A 703 -2.64 19.05 31.74
N SER A 704 -3.23 18.36 30.77
CA SER A 704 -2.76 18.37 29.38
C SER A 704 -2.92 19.75 28.75
N LYS A 705 -2.27 19.99 27.61
CA LYS A 705 -2.46 21.20 26.79
C LYS A 705 -3.93 21.51 26.50
N ASP A 706 -4.76 20.48 26.37
CA ASP A 706 -6.19 20.60 26.01
C ASP A 706 -7.11 20.76 27.25
N GLY A 707 -6.57 20.91 28.46
CA GLY A 707 -7.35 21.18 29.67
C GLY A 707 -7.84 19.94 30.42
N ALA A 708 -7.44 18.73 30.01
CA ALA A 708 -7.78 17.47 30.69
C ALA A 708 -6.85 17.16 31.87
N GLU A 709 -7.40 16.85 33.04
CA GLU A 709 -6.64 16.45 34.23
C GLU A 709 -5.98 15.07 34.01
N ILE A 710 -4.71 14.98 34.40
CA ILE A 710 -3.88 13.77 34.26
C ILE A 710 -3.72 13.15 35.64
N ASP A 711 -4.33 11.98 35.84
CA ASP A 711 -4.35 11.30 37.15
C ASP A 711 -3.23 10.25 37.31
N ASP A 712 -2.62 9.81 36.21
CA ASP A 712 -1.62 8.72 36.21
C ASP A 712 -0.44 9.04 35.27
N ILE A 713 0.78 8.64 35.68
CA ILE A 713 2.02 8.89 34.93
C ILE A 713 2.14 8.03 33.67
N GLU A 714 1.49 6.85 33.63
CA GLU A 714 1.47 5.97 32.45
C GLU A 714 0.71 6.59 31.25
N LEU A 715 -0.09 7.63 31.50
CA LEU A 715 -0.83 8.34 30.45
C LEU A 715 0.05 9.34 29.68
N ILE A 716 1.22 9.67 30.21
CA ILE A 716 2.10 10.71 29.66
C ILE A 716 3.09 10.09 28.67
N ARG A 717 3.14 10.65 27.45
CA ARG A 717 4.01 10.20 26.36
C ARG A 717 5.18 11.15 26.12
N ASP A 718 6.18 10.67 25.39
CA ASP A 718 7.35 11.48 25.00
C ASP A 718 6.91 12.68 24.15
N GLY A 719 7.34 13.88 24.54
CA GLY A 719 6.98 15.15 23.91
C GLY A 719 5.73 15.84 24.45
N ASP A 720 5.00 15.23 25.39
CA ASP A 720 3.77 15.83 25.94
C ASP A 720 4.04 17.12 26.73
N ARG A 721 3.06 18.03 26.69
CA ARG A 721 3.10 19.32 27.40
C ARG A 721 2.20 19.28 28.63
N LEU A 722 2.81 19.30 29.80
CA LEU A 722 2.18 19.20 31.11
C LEU A 722 2.05 20.59 31.74
N ILE A 723 0.84 20.95 32.12
CA ILE A 723 0.50 22.25 32.71
C ILE A 723 0.21 22.04 34.20
N PHE A 724 1.00 22.71 35.04
CA PHE A 724 0.79 22.74 36.48
C PHE A 724 -0.16 23.88 36.85
N VAL A 725 -1.27 23.55 37.53
CA VAL A 725 -2.32 24.49 37.96
C VAL A 725 -2.46 24.40 39.49
N SER A 726 -2.64 25.53 40.17
CA SER A 726 -2.89 25.52 41.62
C SER A 726 -4.35 25.19 41.94
N ASP A 727 -4.57 24.36 42.97
CA ASP A 727 -5.91 24.12 43.52
C ASP A 727 -6.35 25.35 44.35
N LYS A 728 -6.76 26.42 43.68
CA LYS A 728 -7.59 27.46 44.29
C LYS A 728 -9.04 27.18 43.93
N GLU A 729 -9.81 26.78 44.93
CA GLU A 729 -11.27 26.68 44.84
C GLU A 729 -11.87 27.97 44.26
N SER A 730 -12.59 27.79 43.14
CA SER A 730 -13.80 28.51 42.73
C SER A 730 -14.17 29.75 43.56
N ASN A 731 -13.87 30.93 43.02
CA ASN A 731 -14.65 32.14 43.29
C ASN A 731 -14.49 33.11 42.12
N GLU A 732 -15.17 32.81 41.01
CA GLU A 732 -15.59 33.80 40.02
C GLU A 732 -16.74 33.23 39.17
N THR A 733 -17.88 32.98 39.83
CA THR A 733 -19.18 33.04 39.14
C THR A 733 -19.69 34.46 39.25
N ASN A 734 -19.74 35.15 38.11
CA ASN A 734 -20.62 36.26 37.71
C ASN A 734 -19.83 37.40 37.05
N ASN A 735 -19.75 37.36 35.72
CA ASN A 735 -20.13 38.46 34.85
C ASN A 735 -19.70 38.16 33.41
N HIS A 736 -20.66 37.78 32.56
CA HIS A 736 -20.88 38.33 31.22
C HIS A 736 -21.79 37.42 30.39
N GLN A 737 -23.10 37.61 30.54
CA GLN A 737 -24.03 37.52 29.42
C GLN A 737 -24.85 38.81 29.44
N ASN A 738 -24.40 39.79 28.66
CA ASN A 738 -25.18 40.87 28.08
C ASN A 738 -24.26 41.64 27.13
N GLY A 739 -24.67 41.76 25.85
CA GLY A 739 -24.05 42.64 24.88
C GLY A 739 -23.66 41.96 23.57
N ASP A 740 -24.67 41.74 22.72
CA ASP A 740 -24.71 41.96 21.27
C ASP A 740 -23.40 42.16 20.50
N GLU A 741 -23.30 41.53 19.32
CA GLU A 741 -23.53 42.29 18.08
C GLU A 741 -23.70 41.40 16.84
N LEU A 742 -24.65 41.81 16.00
CA LEU A 742 -24.76 41.45 14.60
C LEU A 742 -23.45 41.77 13.85
N ARG A 743 -22.70 40.73 13.44
CA ARG A 743 -22.13 40.54 12.09
C ARG A 743 -21.21 39.32 12.04
#